data_AF-A0A8T1DLW3-F1
#
_entry.id   AF-A0A8T1DLW3-F1
#
_cell.length_a   1.000
_cell.length_b   1.000
_cell.length_c   1.000
_cell.angle_alpha   90.00
_cell.angle_beta   90.00
_cell.angle_gamma   90.00
#
_symmetry.space_group_name_H-M   'P 1'
#
loop_
_entity.id
_entity.type
_entity.pdbx_description
1 polymer ?
#
loop_
_entity_poly.entity_id
_entity_poly.type
_entity_poly.pdbx_seq_one_letter_code
_entity_poly.pdbx_strand_id
1 'polypeptide(L)'
;MQFVGCIDGSLRKRDLKRRLTSPPAPILQKLPVGGARRLKDRREEAIVRQFEQQVHSELQNQHQQCRERFLNRWHHIRNLYAVISEVMTARTEASSKLKSKLPLPAAGAPSVSKGPTEPLTPAPLHKLTSMAWLIDVAREFRQGVATHLVTIPKTEIVFGTALHLSLTSARTSQIASCLRGVFQAFQQQPESCTIDYRELLSAIFVLDRWREGEKKMVARWFHEFAFPLAENSAAIGDMKMAIRGHDLQRMLFTACGDEMDEAKMQPFVTELLAAMTQRGRSYIAEKTLWDYSDTHPKLLETIKKLCWKRLTDDTRLDFYRDVYLHAKERFIKEDARVRIEKALSIWRTREPRHRFARQNRQRKQEMHAMVLTAEKHRNSSLLRFTFRPWTLFWRSMQLIHAAAWKRSERHDVHRRQKRSWSSWSTFHEQAKVRRAYCEKTATAFIACRHQKILRSSIDTWLFHKRRQKDVAAADIRGRQLQQDLWLQEQIEAESAQMEIEDKLSAAVAAKARASAEKGRRRSFIEATDRVHANRKLQKQKEERIQYKANRERTAELEATQAWAAIREQVAAEVRSTTLTWLDTRDAKDQIQTEANRIFETDAKWIRNELNRDAENSAKILPKGCRWQVFLEAPHGIVTRKLTKAFYLNTVTYEKYWCDEVVLEECEGIAREVIVQRRIDEAVARLNEKQKEWDLQRRQNIAATRIQMMFRCRQARLTKAFAAGYASSMPEEKPTKIKSNVKIGVKHGCCWIVDKFHSRNPISTASTLFILDDRLPYYGTKYMVVHHRYVPARRIV
;
A
#
# COMPACT_ATOMS: atom_id res chain seq x y z
N MET A 1 29.36 45.67 -18.81
CA MET A 1 29.86 47.06 -18.79
C MET A 1 31.36 46.99 -18.62
N GLN A 2 32.19 47.58 -19.48
CA GLN A 2 31.95 48.13 -20.81
C GLN A 2 33.04 47.61 -21.75
N PHE A 3 32.71 47.29 -23.01
CA PHE A 3 33.69 47.28 -24.09
C PHE A 3 33.01 47.69 -25.39
N VAL A 4 33.45 48.82 -25.91
CA VAL A 4 33.24 49.38 -27.25
C VAL A 4 34.59 50.02 -27.61
N GLY A 5 35.16 49.83 -28.80
CA GLY A 5 34.68 49.07 -29.95
C GLY A 5 35.82 48.70 -30.91
N CYS A 6 35.49 48.53 -32.19
CA CYS A 6 36.39 48.07 -33.25
C CYS A 6 37.55 49.04 -33.57
N ILE A 7 38.59 48.53 -34.25
CA ILE A 7 38.97 48.92 -35.63
C ILE A 7 40.13 48.03 -36.15
N ASP A 8 40.16 47.81 -37.46
CA ASP A 8 41.15 47.00 -38.16
C ASP A 8 42.50 47.70 -38.44
N GLY A 9 43.57 46.90 -38.59
CA GLY A 9 44.38 46.97 -39.81
C GLY A 9 45.82 47.50 -39.76
N SER A 10 46.49 47.30 -40.91
CA SER A 10 47.75 47.93 -41.39
C SER A 10 49.10 47.61 -40.72
N LEU A 11 49.75 46.56 -41.25
CA LEU A 11 51.05 46.64 -41.94
C LEU A 11 52.01 47.85 -41.70
N ARG A 12 53.22 47.54 -41.19
CA ARG A 12 54.58 48.09 -41.49
C ARG A 12 55.56 47.34 -40.55
N LYS A 13 56.62 46.61 -40.93
CA LYS A 13 57.60 46.60 -42.05
C LYS A 13 58.49 47.85 -42.15
N ARG A 14 59.80 47.61 -42.38
CA ARG A 14 61.00 48.50 -42.41
C ARG A 14 61.77 48.59 -41.07
N ASP A 15 63.09 48.79 -40.95
CA ASP A 15 64.31 48.69 -41.83
C ASP A 15 65.59 48.99 -40.95
N LEU A 16 66.89 48.73 -41.24
CA LEU A 16 67.61 48.01 -42.32
C LEU A 16 69.01 47.48 -41.84
N LYS A 17 69.46 46.33 -42.39
CA LYS A 17 70.85 45.80 -42.62
C LYS A 17 72.12 46.48 -42.02
N ARG A 18 73.07 45.63 -41.56
CA ARG A 18 74.48 45.41 -42.05
C ARG A 18 75.02 44.13 -41.35
N ARG A 19 75.60 43.07 -41.99
CA ARG A 19 76.78 42.91 -42.90
C ARG A 19 78.13 43.12 -42.18
N LEU A 20 79.19 42.30 -42.30
CA LEU A 20 79.52 41.02 -42.98
C LEU A 20 80.71 40.36 -42.21
N THR A 21 80.95 39.05 -42.16
CA THR A 21 81.76 38.24 -43.13
C THR A 21 81.90 36.78 -42.61
N SER A 22 82.36 35.83 -43.46
CA SER A 22 82.78 34.45 -43.09
C SER A 22 84.23 34.20 -43.57
N PRO A 23 84.91 33.08 -43.21
CA PRO A 23 84.79 31.82 -43.98
C PRO A 23 84.82 30.53 -43.07
N PRO A 24 85.44 29.36 -43.38
CA PRO A 24 84.73 28.07 -43.28
C PRO A 24 85.24 27.09 -42.20
N ALA A 25 84.56 25.96 -42.05
CA ALA A 25 84.80 24.92 -41.04
C ALA A 25 85.96 23.96 -41.38
N PRO A 26 86.39 23.16 -40.38
CA PRO A 26 86.57 21.73 -40.59
C PRO A 26 85.67 20.86 -39.69
N ILE A 27 85.57 19.59 -40.05
CA ILE A 27 84.70 18.57 -39.44
C ILE A 27 85.29 18.07 -38.11
N LEU A 28 84.50 18.09 -37.03
CA LEU A 28 84.75 17.24 -35.86
C LEU A 28 83.44 16.66 -35.27
N GLN A 29 83.32 15.33 -35.44
CA GLN A 29 82.62 14.33 -34.63
C GLN A 29 81.17 14.55 -34.16
N LYS A 30 80.41 13.44 -34.21
CA LYS A 30 79.05 13.31 -33.67
C LYS A 30 79.05 13.44 -32.14
N LEU A 31 78.75 14.62 -31.61
CA LEU A 31 78.28 14.77 -30.23
C LEU A 31 76.77 14.44 -30.17
N PRO A 32 76.28 13.75 -29.12
CA PRO A 32 74.85 13.47 -28.98
C PRO A 32 74.07 14.78 -28.77
N VAL A 33 72.82 14.82 -29.24
CA VAL A 33 71.90 15.97 -29.04
C VAL A 33 71.37 15.96 -27.61
N GLY A 34 72.28 16.10 -26.65
CA GLY A 34 72.07 16.19 -25.20
C GLY A 34 72.39 17.58 -24.69
N GLY A 35 71.94 18.62 -25.40
CA GLY A 35 72.17 20.02 -25.00
C GLY A 35 71.64 20.26 -23.58
N ALA A 36 72.56 20.54 -22.66
CA ALA A 36 72.22 20.74 -21.25
C ALA A 36 71.42 22.05 -21.08
N ARG A 37 70.09 21.95 -21.15
CA ARG A 37 69.15 23.00 -20.74
C ARG A 37 69.62 23.60 -19.42
N ARG A 38 69.71 24.93 -19.36
CA ARG A 38 70.29 25.62 -18.21
C ARG A 38 69.46 25.31 -16.98
N LEU A 39 70.08 25.37 -15.81
CA LEU A 39 69.40 25.03 -14.55
C LEU A 39 68.17 25.92 -14.29
N LYS A 40 68.19 27.15 -14.84
CA LYS A 40 67.05 28.08 -14.90
C LYS A 40 65.89 27.49 -15.72
N ASP A 41 66.13 27.18 -17.00
CA ASP A 41 65.13 26.64 -17.94
C ASP A 41 64.41 25.41 -17.34
N ARG A 42 65.16 24.50 -16.70
CA ARG A 42 64.59 23.30 -16.02
C ARG A 42 63.72 23.63 -14.81
N ARG A 43 64.01 24.71 -14.07
CA ARG A 43 63.18 25.19 -12.96
C ARG A 43 61.91 25.87 -13.48
N GLU A 44 62.03 26.66 -14.55
CA GLU A 44 60.87 27.31 -15.20
C GLU A 44 59.91 26.26 -15.79
N GLU A 45 60.42 25.22 -16.49
CA GLU A 45 59.59 24.09 -16.94
C GLU A 45 58.92 23.31 -15.79
N ALA A 46 59.60 23.16 -14.65
CA ALA A 46 59.02 22.49 -13.49
C ALA A 46 57.88 23.31 -12.85
N ILE A 47 58.06 24.62 -12.72
CA ILE A 47 57.05 25.55 -12.20
C ILE A 47 55.84 25.62 -13.14
N VAL A 48 56.07 25.73 -14.45
CA VAL A 48 54.98 25.70 -15.45
C VAL A 48 54.17 24.41 -15.33
N ARG A 49 54.82 23.24 -15.26
CA ARG A 49 54.13 21.95 -15.08
C ARG A 49 53.35 21.85 -13.76
N GLN A 50 53.82 22.46 -12.69
CA GLN A 50 53.07 22.51 -11.42
C GLN A 50 51.80 23.34 -11.57
N PHE A 51 51.86 24.51 -12.23
CA PHE A 51 50.67 25.32 -12.52
C PHE A 51 49.72 24.62 -13.51
N GLU A 52 50.23 23.97 -14.55
CA GLU A 52 49.43 23.15 -15.48
C GLU A 52 48.68 22.03 -14.74
N GLN A 53 49.36 21.32 -13.82
CA GLN A 53 48.74 20.28 -12.99
C GLN A 53 47.70 20.84 -12.01
N GLN A 54 47.98 21.98 -11.38
CA GLN A 54 47.02 22.68 -10.50
C GLN A 54 45.76 23.08 -11.28
N VAL A 55 45.90 23.83 -12.38
CA VAL A 55 44.78 24.26 -13.23
C VAL A 55 44.00 23.06 -13.77
N HIS A 56 44.67 21.98 -14.18
CA HIS A 56 43.99 20.77 -14.63
C HIS A 56 43.20 20.09 -13.50
N SER A 57 43.75 20.04 -12.28
CA SER A 57 43.05 19.50 -11.11
C SER A 57 41.86 20.36 -10.67
N GLU A 58 41.98 21.70 -10.75
CA GLU A 58 40.89 22.62 -10.47
C GLU A 58 39.76 22.48 -11.51
N LEU A 59 40.10 22.40 -12.80
CA LEU A 59 39.14 22.14 -13.86
C LEU A 59 38.44 20.79 -13.68
N GLN A 60 39.15 19.72 -13.31
CA GLN A 60 38.53 18.42 -13.00
C GLN A 60 37.55 18.53 -11.81
N ASN A 61 37.97 19.18 -10.71
CA ASN A 61 37.12 19.41 -9.53
C ASN A 61 35.86 20.23 -9.89
N GLN A 62 36.00 21.27 -10.72
CA GLN A 62 34.87 22.07 -11.18
C GLN A 62 33.90 21.28 -12.07
N HIS A 63 34.40 20.46 -13.00
CA HIS A 63 33.57 19.58 -13.83
C HIS A 63 32.84 18.51 -12.99
N GLN A 64 33.50 17.95 -11.97
CA GLN A 64 32.83 17.04 -11.03
C GLN A 64 31.71 17.76 -10.26
N GLN A 65 31.93 18.97 -9.76
CA GLN A 65 30.88 19.75 -9.09
C GLN A 65 29.70 20.08 -10.03
N CYS A 66 29.95 20.43 -11.29
CA CYS A 66 28.90 20.61 -12.30
C CYS A 66 28.10 19.30 -12.50
N ARG A 67 28.76 18.14 -12.60
CA ARG A 67 28.09 16.84 -12.72
C ARG A 67 27.25 16.51 -11.49
N GLU A 68 27.77 16.71 -10.28
CA GLU A 68 27.05 16.47 -9.03
C GLU A 68 25.80 17.36 -8.90
N ARG A 69 25.90 18.64 -9.28
CA ARG A 69 24.73 19.56 -9.37
C ARG A 69 23.72 19.05 -10.41
N PHE A 70 24.18 18.62 -11.58
CA PHE A 70 23.32 18.10 -12.65
C PHE A 70 22.58 16.82 -12.26
N LEU A 71 23.22 15.88 -11.56
CA LEU A 71 22.54 14.68 -11.06
C LEU A 71 21.45 15.05 -10.03
N ASN A 72 21.71 16.04 -9.18
CA ASN A 72 20.79 16.52 -8.15
C ASN A 72 19.70 17.51 -8.64
N ARG A 73 19.74 17.94 -9.92
CA ARG A 73 18.85 18.96 -10.52
C ARG A 73 17.36 18.79 -10.22
N TRP A 74 16.91 17.53 -10.08
CA TRP A 74 15.53 17.16 -9.77
C TRP A 74 14.97 17.74 -8.47
N HIS A 75 15.81 18.15 -7.51
CA HIS A 75 15.34 18.92 -6.36
C HIS A 75 14.85 20.31 -6.79
N HIS A 76 15.68 21.07 -7.50
CA HIS A 76 15.38 22.43 -7.93
C HIS A 76 14.20 22.48 -8.91
N ILE A 77 14.11 21.53 -9.86
CA ILE A 77 13.00 21.45 -10.84
C ILE A 77 11.65 21.25 -10.14
N ARG A 78 11.58 20.37 -9.14
CA ARG A 78 10.35 20.15 -8.35
C ARG A 78 9.93 21.40 -7.59
N ASN A 79 10.88 22.09 -6.96
CA ASN A 79 10.60 23.32 -6.21
C ASN A 79 10.07 24.41 -7.14
N LEU A 80 10.72 24.63 -8.30
CA LEU A 80 10.26 25.57 -9.32
C LEU A 80 8.85 25.23 -9.83
N TYR A 81 8.60 23.96 -10.17
CA TYR A 81 7.30 23.50 -10.66
C TYR A 81 6.18 23.68 -9.62
N ALA A 82 6.45 23.41 -8.35
CA ALA A 82 5.50 23.60 -7.26
C ALA A 82 5.13 25.09 -7.09
N VAL A 83 6.13 25.98 -6.97
CA VAL A 83 5.90 27.42 -6.78
C VAL A 83 5.16 28.05 -7.97
N ILE A 84 5.53 27.71 -9.21
CA ILE A 84 4.79 28.22 -10.39
C ILE A 84 3.36 27.67 -10.41
N SER A 85 3.16 26.38 -10.13
CA SER A 85 1.82 25.77 -10.12
C SER A 85 0.91 26.42 -9.08
N GLU A 86 1.39 26.62 -7.85
CA GLU A 86 0.65 27.28 -6.77
C GLU A 86 0.22 28.70 -7.17
N VAL A 87 1.16 29.52 -7.66
CA VAL A 87 0.89 30.90 -8.13
C VAL A 87 -0.14 30.92 -9.26
N MET A 88 -0.06 29.98 -10.22
CA MET A 88 -1.01 29.92 -11.34
C MET A 88 -2.39 29.37 -10.93
N THR A 89 -2.47 28.44 -9.98
CA THR A 89 -3.76 28.02 -9.39
C THR A 89 -4.42 29.16 -8.60
N ALA A 90 -3.67 29.87 -7.75
CA ALA A 90 -4.19 31.01 -6.99
C ALA A 90 -4.70 32.13 -7.91
N ARG A 91 -3.99 32.41 -9.01
CA ARG A 91 -4.42 33.37 -10.05
C ARG A 91 -5.70 32.91 -10.77
N THR A 92 -5.82 31.62 -11.07
CA THR A 92 -7.00 31.05 -11.73
C THR A 92 -8.23 31.14 -10.81
N GLU A 93 -8.07 30.82 -9.53
CA GLU A 93 -9.12 31.00 -8.53
C GLU A 93 -9.53 32.47 -8.37
N ALA A 94 -8.57 33.40 -8.28
CA ALA A 94 -8.87 34.82 -8.19
C ALA A 94 -9.66 35.32 -9.42
N SER A 95 -9.30 34.88 -10.62
CA SER A 95 -10.03 35.21 -11.85
C SER A 95 -11.45 34.63 -11.86
N SER A 96 -11.64 33.39 -11.39
CA SER A 96 -12.98 32.77 -11.32
C SER A 96 -13.90 33.49 -10.31
N LYS A 97 -13.37 33.86 -9.13
CA LYS A 97 -14.08 34.63 -8.10
C LYS A 97 -14.42 36.06 -8.55
N LEU A 98 -13.67 36.63 -9.50
CA LEU A 98 -13.97 37.91 -10.13
C LEU A 98 -15.08 37.79 -11.18
N LYS A 99 -15.05 36.73 -12.01
CA LYS A 99 -16.10 36.46 -13.01
C LYS A 99 -17.48 36.18 -12.39
N SER A 100 -17.52 35.62 -11.17
CA SER A 100 -18.77 35.46 -10.40
C SER A 100 -19.31 36.76 -9.77
N LYS A 101 -18.80 37.95 -10.17
CA LYS A 101 -19.23 39.26 -9.66
C LYS A 101 -19.59 40.29 -10.76
N LEU A 102 -19.83 39.87 -12.00
CA LEU A 102 -20.49 40.75 -12.99
C LEU A 102 -22.03 40.68 -12.84
N PRO A 103 -22.76 41.81 -12.97
CA PRO A 103 -24.22 41.80 -13.06
C PRO A 103 -24.72 41.11 -14.34
N LEU A 104 -25.93 40.54 -14.29
CA LEU A 104 -26.63 40.06 -15.47
C LEU A 104 -27.21 41.26 -16.26
N PRO A 105 -27.02 41.33 -17.58
CA PRO A 105 -27.93 42.05 -18.48
C PRO A 105 -29.30 41.35 -18.52
N ALA A 106 -30.37 42.11 -18.73
CA ALA A 106 -31.74 41.58 -18.73
C ALA A 106 -32.19 41.02 -20.10
N ALA A 107 -33.13 40.07 -20.04
CA ALA A 107 -34.14 39.70 -21.05
C ALA A 107 -33.81 39.82 -22.56
N GLY A 108 -33.66 38.67 -23.23
CA GLY A 108 -33.70 38.55 -24.69
C GLY A 108 -33.76 37.08 -25.15
N ALA A 109 -34.89 36.65 -25.70
CA ALA A 109 -35.14 35.32 -26.29
C ALA A 109 -35.39 35.48 -27.82
N PRO A 110 -35.51 34.42 -28.67
CA PRO A 110 -35.69 32.99 -28.34
C PRO A 110 -34.95 31.96 -29.27
N SER A 111 -35.35 30.68 -29.17
CA SER A 111 -35.32 29.62 -30.22
C SER A 111 -34.03 28.80 -30.42
N VAL A 112 -34.03 27.55 -30.94
CA VAL A 112 -35.06 26.48 -31.04
C VAL A 112 -34.38 25.10 -31.28
N SER A 113 -34.94 24.00 -30.74
CA SER A 113 -34.60 22.57 -31.03
C SER A 113 -33.17 22.10 -30.63
N LYS A 114 -32.85 20.79 -30.48
CA LYS A 114 -33.52 19.51 -30.83
C LYS A 114 -33.66 18.55 -29.63
N GLY A 115 -34.36 17.42 -29.86
CA GLY A 115 -34.70 16.41 -28.85
C GLY A 115 -33.57 15.43 -28.45
N PRO A 116 -33.88 14.44 -27.58
CA PRO A 116 -32.88 13.63 -26.89
C PRO A 116 -32.28 12.54 -27.78
N THR A 117 -30.95 12.51 -27.89
CA THR A 117 -30.20 11.45 -28.59
C THR A 117 -29.15 10.84 -27.65
N GLU A 118 -29.40 9.60 -27.24
CA GLU A 118 -28.48 8.62 -26.64
C GLU A 118 -27.72 8.94 -25.32
N PRO A 119 -27.38 7.90 -24.52
CA PRO A 119 -26.66 8.10 -23.26
C PRO A 119 -25.19 8.46 -23.50
N LEU A 120 -24.81 9.67 -23.06
CA LEU A 120 -23.45 10.19 -23.02
C LEU A 120 -22.39 9.10 -22.74
N THR A 121 -21.58 8.78 -23.74
CA THR A 121 -20.30 8.10 -23.54
C THR A 121 -19.49 8.90 -22.51
N PRO A 122 -18.99 8.28 -21.43
CA PRO A 122 -18.33 9.01 -20.36
C PRO A 122 -17.08 9.72 -20.87
N ALA A 123 -16.94 11.00 -20.50
CA ALA A 123 -15.84 11.84 -20.97
C ALA A 123 -14.46 11.23 -20.61
N PRO A 124 -13.45 11.38 -21.48
CA PRO A 124 -12.12 10.80 -21.26
C PRO A 124 -11.39 11.37 -20.02
N LEU A 125 -10.41 10.61 -19.53
CA LEU A 125 -9.72 10.71 -18.24
C LEU A 125 -8.84 11.97 -18.01
N HIS A 126 -9.38 13.18 -18.21
CA HIS A 126 -8.60 14.43 -18.17
C HIS A 126 -9.31 15.62 -17.47
N LYS A 127 -9.47 15.57 -16.13
CA LYS A 127 -9.79 16.77 -15.31
C LYS A 127 -8.99 16.91 -14.01
N LEU A 128 -7.69 16.61 -14.06
CA LEU A 128 -6.69 17.33 -13.27
C LEU A 128 -5.49 17.66 -14.17
N THR A 129 -5.67 18.77 -14.89
CA THR A 129 -4.66 19.73 -15.33
C THR A 129 -3.30 19.19 -15.78
N SER A 130 -3.16 19.01 -17.09
CA SER A 130 -1.97 19.55 -17.75
C SER A 130 -2.01 21.07 -17.67
N MET A 131 -0.97 21.71 -17.17
CA MET A 131 -0.94 23.14 -16.93
C MET A 131 -0.68 23.91 -18.24
N ALA A 132 -1.61 24.79 -18.62
CA ALA A 132 -1.51 25.57 -19.86
C ALA A 132 -0.21 26.40 -19.91
N TRP A 133 0.22 26.95 -18.76
CA TRP A 133 1.41 27.80 -18.64
C TRP A 133 2.69 27.15 -19.19
N LEU A 134 2.82 25.81 -19.12
CA LEU A 134 3.99 25.11 -19.64
C LEU A 134 4.02 25.08 -21.17
N ILE A 135 2.84 25.11 -21.83
CA ILE A 135 2.73 25.24 -23.28
C ILE A 135 3.19 26.64 -23.71
N ASP A 136 2.81 27.67 -22.95
CA ASP A 136 3.17 29.05 -23.23
C ASP A 136 4.67 29.30 -22.96
N VAL A 137 5.22 28.78 -21.87
CA VAL A 137 6.69 28.79 -21.62
C VAL A 137 7.46 28.07 -22.72
N ALA A 138 7.01 26.89 -23.16
CA ALA A 138 7.65 26.18 -24.27
C ALA A 138 7.54 26.94 -25.61
N ARG A 139 6.43 27.67 -25.84
CA ARG A 139 6.27 28.55 -27.02
C ARG A 139 7.26 29.71 -26.98
N GLU A 140 7.36 30.41 -25.85
CA GLU A 140 8.28 31.55 -25.68
C GLU A 140 9.76 31.12 -25.77
N PHE A 141 10.14 29.91 -25.33
CA PHE A 141 11.49 29.40 -25.58
C PHE A 141 11.76 29.15 -27.08
N ARG A 142 10.83 28.54 -27.81
CA ARG A 142 11.00 28.20 -29.24
C ARG A 142 10.89 29.41 -30.17
N GLN A 143 10.12 30.43 -29.80
CA GLN A 143 9.92 31.64 -30.61
C GLN A 143 10.85 32.79 -30.18
N GLY A 144 11.11 32.93 -28.88
CA GLY A 144 11.88 34.03 -28.31
C GLY A 144 13.39 33.81 -28.25
N VAL A 145 13.91 32.62 -28.61
CA VAL A 145 15.35 32.29 -28.57
C VAL A 145 15.81 31.64 -29.89
N ALA A 146 16.78 32.28 -30.57
CA ALA A 146 17.30 31.82 -31.85
C ALA A 146 18.25 30.60 -31.77
N THR A 147 18.66 30.18 -30.57
CA THR A 147 19.46 28.96 -30.35
C THR A 147 18.90 28.20 -29.14
N HIS A 148 19.26 26.93 -28.98
CA HIS A 148 18.86 26.13 -27.81
C HIS A 148 19.59 26.56 -26.51
N LEU A 149 20.65 27.37 -26.61
CA LEU A 149 21.45 27.84 -25.47
C LEU A 149 20.91 29.17 -24.93
N VAL A 150 20.60 29.21 -23.64
CA VAL A 150 20.00 30.37 -22.95
C VAL A 150 20.81 30.78 -21.72
N THR A 151 20.88 32.10 -21.46
CA THR A 151 21.50 32.69 -20.26
C THR A 151 20.47 32.94 -19.16
N ILE A 152 20.90 33.12 -17.90
CA ILE A 152 20.00 33.38 -16.75
C ILE A 152 18.98 34.51 -17.06
N PRO A 153 19.40 35.71 -17.52
CA PRO A 153 18.45 36.79 -17.80
C PRO A 153 17.45 36.42 -18.90
N LYS A 154 17.87 35.64 -19.92
CA LYS A 154 16.98 35.19 -20.98
C LYS A 154 15.95 34.17 -20.47
N THR A 155 16.35 33.26 -19.57
CA THR A 155 15.38 32.36 -18.90
C THR A 155 14.41 33.11 -17.99
N GLU A 156 14.87 34.12 -17.24
CA GLU A 156 14.00 34.96 -16.41
C GLU A 156 13.01 35.76 -17.27
N ILE A 157 13.45 36.34 -18.39
CA ILE A 157 12.56 37.02 -19.35
C ILE A 157 11.53 36.06 -19.93
N VAL A 158 11.92 34.86 -20.41
CA VAL A 158 10.99 33.89 -21.02
C VAL A 158 9.91 33.45 -20.02
N PHE A 159 10.28 33.10 -18.78
CA PHE A 159 9.30 32.75 -17.74
C PHE A 159 8.46 33.96 -17.31
N GLY A 160 9.04 35.17 -17.24
CA GLY A 160 8.30 36.40 -16.92
C GLY A 160 7.24 36.74 -17.97
N THR A 161 7.58 36.68 -19.26
CA THR A 161 6.66 36.90 -20.38
C THR A 161 5.56 35.84 -20.42
N ALA A 162 5.93 34.55 -20.48
CA ALA A 162 4.99 33.44 -20.62
C ALA A 162 3.99 33.33 -19.46
N LEU A 163 4.43 33.63 -18.24
CA LEU A 163 3.56 33.63 -17.06
C LEU A 163 2.85 34.98 -16.85
N HIS A 164 3.17 36.02 -17.62
CA HIS A 164 2.80 37.42 -17.34
C HIS A 164 3.09 37.82 -15.88
N LEU A 165 4.32 37.58 -15.42
CA LEU A 165 4.81 37.88 -14.08
C LEU A 165 6.03 38.80 -14.15
N SER A 166 5.96 39.95 -13.47
CA SER A 166 7.16 40.73 -13.17
C SER A 166 7.97 40.01 -12.10
N LEU A 167 9.13 39.45 -12.47
CA LEU A 167 10.00 38.70 -11.56
C LEU A 167 10.83 39.58 -10.60
N THR A 168 10.73 40.92 -10.72
CA THR A 168 11.37 41.87 -9.80
C THR A 168 10.49 42.22 -8.58
N SER A 169 9.24 41.73 -8.52
CA SER A 169 8.37 41.96 -7.37
C SER A 169 8.75 41.07 -6.18
N ALA A 170 8.63 41.59 -4.96
CA ALA A 170 8.84 40.82 -3.73
C ALA A 170 8.02 39.51 -3.71
N ARG A 171 6.80 39.53 -4.29
CA ARG A 171 5.86 38.39 -4.35
C ARG A 171 6.25 37.31 -5.37
N THR A 172 7.17 37.58 -6.28
CA THR A 172 7.67 36.66 -7.33
C THR A 172 9.17 36.38 -7.20
N SER A 173 9.87 37.04 -6.28
CA SER A 173 11.28 36.82 -5.94
C SER A 173 11.66 35.34 -5.71
N GLN A 174 10.74 34.55 -5.14
CA GLN A 174 10.90 33.11 -4.95
C GLN A 174 10.95 32.31 -6.27
N ILE A 175 10.25 32.78 -7.32
CA ILE A 175 10.34 32.17 -8.65
C ILE A 175 11.71 32.48 -9.26
N ALA A 176 12.19 33.72 -9.15
CA ALA A 176 13.52 34.10 -9.65
C ALA A 176 14.66 33.31 -8.95
N SER A 177 14.60 33.13 -7.63
CA SER A 177 15.58 32.31 -6.91
C SER A 177 15.49 30.82 -7.27
N CYS A 178 14.29 30.27 -7.48
CA CYS A 178 14.12 28.90 -7.99
C CYS A 178 14.65 28.74 -9.42
N LEU A 179 14.43 29.72 -10.31
CA LEU A 179 14.97 29.71 -11.68
C LEU A 179 16.49 29.71 -11.68
N ARG A 180 17.14 30.53 -10.83
CA ARG A 180 18.60 30.55 -10.69
C ARG A 180 19.16 29.23 -10.17
N GLY A 181 18.53 28.63 -9.15
CA GLY A 181 18.91 27.32 -8.63
C GLY A 181 18.73 26.18 -9.65
N VAL A 182 17.68 26.26 -10.49
CA VAL A 182 17.51 25.34 -11.62
C VAL A 182 18.59 25.57 -12.69
N PHE A 183 18.88 26.82 -13.06
CA PHE A 183 19.90 27.12 -14.07
C PHE A 183 21.29 26.60 -13.66
N GLN A 184 21.71 26.87 -12.42
CA GLN A 184 22.98 26.36 -11.86
C GLN A 184 23.06 24.83 -11.82
N ALA A 185 21.92 24.13 -11.88
CA ALA A 185 21.85 22.67 -11.94
C ALA A 185 21.72 22.11 -13.38
N PHE A 186 21.55 22.94 -14.41
CA PHE A 186 21.66 22.54 -15.82
C PHE A 186 22.96 23.05 -16.50
N GLN A 187 23.79 23.79 -15.76
CA GLN A 187 25.08 24.32 -16.24
C GLN A 187 26.13 23.19 -16.35
N GLN A 188 26.31 22.66 -17.56
CA GLN A 188 27.17 21.49 -17.84
C GLN A 188 28.68 21.80 -17.83
N GLN A 189 29.09 23.05 -18.07
CA GLN A 189 30.50 23.48 -18.01
C GLN A 189 30.66 24.64 -17.02
N PRO A 190 31.77 24.71 -16.25
CA PRO A 190 31.95 25.75 -15.25
C PRO A 190 32.02 27.17 -15.86
N GLU A 191 32.62 27.29 -17.04
CA GLU A 191 32.76 28.57 -17.77
C GLU A 191 31.52 28.94 -18.60
N SER A 192 30.60 28.00 -18.87
CA SER A 192 29.45 28.28 -19.73
C SER A 192 28.37 29.05 -18.99
N CYS A 193 28.21 30.35 -19.30
CA CYS A 193 27.08 31.18 -18.84
C CYS A 193 25.72 30.81 -19.47
N THR A 194 25.58 29.59 -20.01
CA THR A 194 24.41 29.10 -20.76
C THR A 194 23.99 27.69 -20.35
N ILE A 195 22.71 27.36 -20.57
CA ILE A 195 22.16 25.99 -20.48
C ILE A 195 21.36 25.66 -21.75
N ASP A 196 21.17 24.37 -22.04
CA ASP A 196 20.25 23.92 -23.08
C ASP A 196 18.80 23.90 -22.56
N TYR A 197 17.92 24.74 -23.13
CA TYR A 197 16.53 24.79 -22.66
C TYR A 197 15.73 23.52 -22.98
N ARG A 198 16.18 22.71 -23.96
CA ARG A 198 15.47 21.49 -24.39
C ARG A 198 15.50 20.43 -23.28
N GLU A 199 16.62 20.30 -22.58
CA GLU A 199 16.75 19.44 -21.38
C GLU A 199 15.83 19.93 -20.24
N LEU A 200 15.79 21.25 -20.01
CA LEU A 200 14.95 21.87 -18.98
C LEU A 200 13.46 21.65 -19.24
N LEU A 201 12.97 21.95 -20.44
CA LEU A 201 11.58 21.70 -20.85
C LEU A 201 11.24 20.21 -20.75
N SER A 202 12.10 19.34 -21.28
CA SER A 202 11.92 17.89 -21.26
C SER A 202 11.81 17.34 -19.84
N ALA A 203 12.57 17.89 -18.88
CA ALA A 203 12.47 17.51 -17.47
C ALA A 203 11.21 18.06 -16.78
N ILE A 204 10.78 19.30 -17.08
CA ILE A 204 9.52 19.86 -16.54
C ILE A 204 8.30 19.10 -17.09
N PHE A 205 8.32 18.67 -18.35
CA PHE A 205 7.28 17.80 -18.91
C PHE A 205 7.13 16.46 -18.17
N VAL A 206 8.14 15.99 -17.42
CA VAL A 206 7.97 14.82 -16.54
C VAL A 206 7.01 15.09 -15.38
N LEU A 207 6.97 16.32 -14.86
CA LEU A 207 6.10 16.68 -13.74
C LEU A 207 4.66 17.00 -14.18
N ASP A 208 4.49 17.57 -15.39
CA ASP A 208 3.18 17.93 -15.95
C ASP A 208 2.53 16.78 -16.76
N ARG A 209 3.29 16.09 -17.62
CA ARG A 209 2.74 15.21 -18.68
C ARG A 209 2.93 13.71 -18.45
N TRP A 210 3.46 13.29 -17.30
CA TRP A 210 3.65 11.86 -16.97
C TRP A 210 2.42 10.98 -17.23
N ARG A 211 1.22 11.51 -16.96
CA ARG A 211 -0.06 10.82 -17.14
C ARG A 211 -0.42 10.49 -18.61
N GLU A 212 0.29 11.06 -19.59
CA GLU A 212 0.09 10.76 -21.02
C GLU A 212 0.74 9.42 -21.47
N GLY A 213 1.61 8.85 -20.64
CA GLY A 213 2.27 7.55 -20.88
C GLY A 213 3.65 7.65 -21.54
N GLU A 214 4.50 6.67 -21.26
CA GLU A 214 5.93 6.68 -21.60
C GLU A 214 6.23 6.88 -23.10
N LYS A 215 5.48 6.27 -24.02
CA LYS A 215 5.70 6.46 -25.47
C LYS A 215 5.39 7.90 -25.91
N LYS A 216 4.36 8.55 -25.35
CA LYS A 216 4.07 9.97 -25.63
C LYS A 216 5.08 10.91 -24.97
N MET A 217 5.61 10.55 -23.80
CA MET A 217 6.67 11.32 -23.14
C MET A 217 7.95 11.33 -23.98
N VAL A 218 8.40 10.16 -24.45
CA VAL A 218 9.56 10.05 -25.36
C VAL A 218 9.29 10.78 -26.67
N ALA A 219 8.06 10.76 -27.19
CA ALA A 219 7.70 11.52 -28.39
C ALA A 219 7.82 13.03 -28.19
N ARG A 220 7.39 13.57 -27.03
CA ARG A 220 7.56 14.99 -26.69
C ARG A 220 9.03 15.37 -26.62
N TRP A 221 9.84 14.61 -25.88
CA TRP A 221 11.29 14.85 -25.84
C TRP A 221 11.90 14.78 -27.24
N PHE A 222 11.48 13.80 -28.06
CA PHE A 222 11.96 13.69 -29.43
C PHE A 222 11.69 14.97 -30.21
N HIS A 223 10.48 15.54 -30.10
CA HIS A 223 10.10 16.78 -30.76
C HIS A 223 10.82 18.04 -30.22
N GLU A 224 11.29 18.07 -28.96
CA GLU A 224 12.12 19.19 -28.48
C GLU A 224 13.56 19.14 -29.02
N PHE A 225 14.11 17.93 -29.24
CA PHE A 225 15.50 17.74 -29.68
C PHE A 225 15.66 17.55 -31.19
N ALA A 226 14.58 17.28 -31.94
CA ALA A 226 14.66 16.96 -33.36
C ALA A 226 14.80 18.17 -34.29
N PHE A 227 15.44 17.93 -35.42
CA PHE A 227 15.54 18.83 -36.56
C PHE A 227 14.88 18.18 -37.81
N PRO A 228 14.36 18.97 -38.76
CA PRO A 228 13.79 18.44 -39.99
C PRO A 228 14.89 17.96 -40.95
N LEU A 229 14.72 16.77 -41.53
CA LEU A 229 15.54 16.29 -42.64
C LEU A 229 15.09 16.96 -43.95
N ALA A 230 15.99 17.72 -44.58
CA ALA A 230 15.78 18.33 -45.88
C ALA A 230 15.95 17.33 -47.04
N GLU A 231 15.06 16.32 -47.11
CA GLU A 231 14.98 15.36 -48.21
C GLU A 231 13.71 15.60 -49.06
N ASN A 232 13.80 16.51 -50.03
CA ASN A 232 12.91 16.65 -51.21
C ASN A 232 11.41 16.38 -51.01
N SER A 233 10.79 16.87 -49.93
CA SER A 233 9.32 16.86 -49.79
C SER A 233 8.70 18.06 -50.49
N ALA A 234 7.95 17.82 -51.57
CA ALA A 234 7.08 18.82 -52.20
C ALA A 234 5.76 19.06 -51.43
N ALA A 235 5.53 18.34 -50.32
CA ALA A 235 4.33 18.44 -49.51
C ALA A 235 4.62 19.09 -48.14
N ILE A 236 3.85 20.13 -47.81
CA ILE A 236 3.88 20.82 -46.52
C ILE A 236 3.16 19.94 -45.48
N GLY A 237 3.89 18.93 -44.98
CA GLY A 237 3.41 17.97 -43.99
C GLY A 237 4.46 16.91 -43.62
N ASP A 238 5.07 16.27 -44.63
CA ASP A 238 5.99 15.12 -44.45
C ASP A 238 7.45 15.53 -44.15
N MET A 239 7.66 16.47 -43.22
CA MET A 239 9.01 16.74 -42.70
C MET A 239 9.44 15.61 -41.76
N LYS A 240 10.26 14.68 -42.28
CA LYS A 240 10.86 13.59 -41.48
C LYS A 240 11.77 14.18 -40.40
N MET A 241 11.40 14.02 -39.13
CA MET A 241 12.16 14.54 -37.99
C MET A 241 13.26 13.57 -37.54
N ALA A 242 14.42 14.12 -37.15
CA ALA A 242 15.59 13.36 -36.72
C ALA A 242 16.37 14.02 -35.57
N ILE A 243 17.13 13.24 -34.81
CA ILE A 243 17.96 13.69 -33.68
C ILE A 243 19.43 13.32 -33.90
N ARG A 244 20.35 14.24 -33.54
CA ARG A 244 21.80 14.04 -33.61
C ARG A 244 22.30 13.14 -32.49
N GLY A 245 23.39 12.39 -32.70
CA GLY A 245 23.89 11.44 -31.69
C GLY A 245 24.14 12.03 -30.29
N HIS A 246 24.69 13.24 -30.19
CA HIS A 246 24.90 13.92 -28.90
C HIS A 246 23.59 14.37 -28.23
N ASP A 247 22.60 14.80 -29.02
CA ASP A 247 21.29 15.18 -28.52
C ASP A 247 20.47 13.96 -28.06
N LEU A 248 20.65 12.80 -28.70
CA LEU A 248 19.98 11.56 -28.32
C LEU A 248 20.36 11.10 -26.90
N GLN A 249 21.64 11.22 -26.54
CA GLN A 249 22.12 10.90 -25.18
C GLN A 249 21.49 11.85 -24.16
N ARG A 250 21.54 13.18 -24.40
CA ARG A 250 20.92 14.20 -23.55
C ARG A 250 19.41 13.98 -23.37
N MET A 251 18.70 13.71 -24.47
CA MET A 251 17.27 13.40 -24.48
C MET A 251 16.95 12.22 -23.54
N LEU A 252 17.63 11.09 -23.69
CA LEU A 252 17.38 9.89 -22.87
C LEU A 252 17.86 10.05 -21.41
N PHE A 253 18.92 10.84 -21.17
CA PHE A 253 19.42 11.11 -19.83
C PHE A 253 18.59 12.16 -19.06
N THR A 254 17.66 12.85 -19.72
CA THR A 254 16.71 13.79 -19.08
C THR A 254 16.05 13.19 -17.83
N ALA A 255 15.60 11.92 -17.89
CA ALA A 255 14.93 11.23 -16.78
C ALA A 255 15.87 10.70 -15.67
N CYS A 256 17.18 10.64 -15.94
CA CYS A 256 18.18 10.19 -14.97
C CYS A 256 18.41 11.27 -13.90
N GLY A 257 18.94 10.88 -12.75
CA GLY A 257 19.22 11.80 -11.63
C GLY A 257 19.93 11.11 -10.46
N ASP A 258 20.78 10.16 -10.82
CA ASP A 258 21.82 9.47 -10.05
C ASP A 258 22.61 8.63 -11.07
N GLU A 259 23.90 8.40 -10.84
CA GLU A 259 24.76 7.66 -11.78
C GLU A 259 24.28 6.23 -12.02
N MET A 260 23.63 5.64 -11.01
CA MET A 260 23.02 4.32 -11.11
C MET A 260 21.88 4.29 -12.12
N ASP A 261 21.15 5.38 -12.35
CA ASP A 261 20.11 5.48 -13.37
C ASP A 261 20.70 5.79 -14.76
N GLU A 262 21.77 6.60 -14.85
CA GLU A 262 22.54 6.76 -16.09
C GLU A 262 23.08 5.39 -16.57
N ALA A 263 23.67 4.60 -15.67
CA ALA A 263 24.19 3.26 -15.96
C ALA A 263 23.12 2.26 -16.44
N LYS A 264 21.83 2.48 -16.13
CA LYS A 264 20.70 1.68 -16.66
C LYS A 264 20.24 2.15 -18.03
N MET A 265 20.47 3.42 -18.37
CA MET A 265 20.11 4.01 -19.66
C MET A 265 21.22 3.84 -20.71
N GLN A 266 22.48 3.84 -20.27
CA GLN A 266 23.67 3.75 -21.11
C GLN A 266 23.67 2.59 -22.12
N PRO A 267 23.21 1.35 -21.80
CA PRO A 267 23.15 0.27 -22.78
C PRO A 267 22.28 0.64 -24.00
N PHE A 268 21.06 1.13 -23.76
CA PHE A 268 20.15 1.51 -24.83
C PHE A 268 20.67 2.70 -25.66
N VAL A 269 21.35 3.67 -25.01
CA VAL A 269 22.02 4.77 -25.73
C VAL A 269 23.14 4.22 -26.62
N THR A 270 23.93 3.28 -26.11
CA THR A 270 25.07 2.68 -26.82
C THR A 270 24.60 1.85 -28.02
N GLU A 271 23.55 1.04 -27.85
CA GLU A 271 22.91 0.25 -28.91
C GLU A 271 22.32 1.17 -30.01
N LEU A 272 21.62 2.25 -29.64
CA LEU A 272 21.08 3.22 -30.59
C LEU A 272 22.17 3.98 -31.36
N LEU A 273 23.24 4.41 -30.70
CA LEU A 273 24.39 5.06 -31.35
C LEU A 273 25.17 4.10 -32.26
N ALA A 274 25.30 2.83 -31.87
CA ALA A 274 25.87 1.79 -32.72
C ALA A 274 25.00 1.56 -33.97
N ALA A 275 23.68 1.50 -33.84
CA ALA A 275 22.74 1.37 -34.96
C ALA A 275 22.77 2.58 -35.92
N MET A 276 23.07 3.79 -35.42
CA MET A 276 23.33 4.97 -36.25
C MET A 276 24.65 4.82 -37.03
N THR A 277 25.72 4.42 -36.35
CA THR A 277 27.07 4.24 -36.94
C THR A 277 27.08 3.14 -38.00
N GLN A 278 26.46 1.99 -37.72
CA GLN A 278 26.30 0.87 -38.68
C GLN A 278 25.54 1.27 -39.96
N ARG A 279 24.67 2.28 -39.89
CA ARG A 279 23.93 2.83 -41.03
C ARG A 279 24.62 4.01 -41.71
N GLY A 280 25.83 4.38 -41.27
CA GLY A 280 26.58 5.53 -41.79
C GLY A 280 25.95 6.90 -41.49
N ARG A 281 25.09 7.01 -40.47
CA ARG A 281 24.33 8.23 -40.17
C ARG A 281 24.77 8.87 -38.85
N SER A 282 24.88 10.20 -38.86
CA SER A 282 25.10 11.03 -37.65
C SER A 282 23.80 11.34 -36.87
N TYR A 283 22.66 10.85 -37.36
CA TYR A 283 21.33 11.09 -36.81
C TYR A 283 20.48 9.82 -36.75
N ILE A 284 19.49 9.80 -35.85
CA ILE A 284 18.39 8.82 -35.82
C ILE A 284 17.09 9.50 -36.27
N ALA A 285 16.39 8.90 -37.24
CA ALA A 285 15.07 9.34 -37.67
C ALA A 285 13.98 8.75 -36.78
N GLU A 286 12.86 9.47 -36.59
CA GLU A 286 11.81 9.11 -35.64
C GLU A 286 11.34 7.66 -35.75
N LYS A 287 11.05 7.19 -36.97
CA LYS A 287 10.62 5.81 -37.23
C LYS A 287 11.61 4.78 -36.67
N THR A 288 12.92 4.98 -36.85
CA THR A 288 13.94 4.05 -36.35
C THR A 288 14.03 4.04 -34.82
N LEU A 289 13.74 5.15 -34.14
CA LEU A 289 13.62 5.15 -32.68
C LEU A 289 12.40 4.35 -32.22
N TRP A 290 11.26 4.45 -32.92
CA TRP A 290 10.07 3.68 -32.60
C TRP A 290 10.22 2.19 -32.90
N ASP A 291 10.74 1.82 -34.09
CA ASP A 291 11.08 0.45 -34.47
C ASP A 291 11.98 -0.22 -33.41
N TYR A 292 12.97 0.52 -32.88
CA TYR A 292 13.82 0.06 -31.78
C TYR A 292 13.04 -0.04 -30.45
N SER A 293 12.22 0.94 -30.09
CA SER A 293 11.46 0.94 -28.82
C SER A 293 10.45 -0.19 -28.72
N ASP A 294 9.83 -0.59 -29.84
CA ASP A 294 8.83 -1.64 -29.91
C ASP A 294 9.46 -3.04 -29.96
N THR A 295 10.70 -3.15 -30.48
CA THR A 295 11.53 -4.36 -30.34
C THR A 295 12.21 -4.48 -28.97
N HIS A 296 12.48 -3.36 -28.30
CA HIS A 296 13.18 -3.28 -27.01
C HIS A 296 12.30 -2.61 -25.92
N PRO A 297 11.17 -3.23 -25.52
CA PRO A 297 10.21 -2.62 -24.56
C PRO A 297 10.82 -2.30 -23.18
N LYS A 298 11.97 -2.91 -22.84
CA LYS A 298 12.77 -2.57 -21.65
C LYS A 298 13.22 -1.11 -21.63
N LEU A 299 13.40 -0.45 -22.79
CA LEU A 299 13.70 0.99 -22.86
C LEU A 299 12.55 1.81 -22.25
N LEU A 300 11.34 1.62 -22.77
CA LEU A 300 10.14 2.33 -22.32
C LEU A 300 9.79 1.98 -20.86
N GLU A 301 9.97 0.72 -20.45
CA GLU A 301 9.81 0.30 -19.05
C GLU A 301 10.85 0.93 -18.11
N THR A 302 12.09 1.11 -18.57
CA THR A 302 13.14 1.80 -17.80
C THR A 302 12.83 3.28 -17.67
N ILE A 303 12.53 3.97 -18.77
CA ILE A 303 12.09 5.38 -18.78
C ILE A 303 10.90 5.58 -17.84
N LYS A 304 9.92 4.66 -17.85
CA LYS A 304 8.76 4.66 -16.95
C LYS A 304 9.15 4.57 -15.47
N LYS A 305 10.07 3.65 -15.12
CA LYS A 305 10.61 3.52 -13.75
C LYS A 305 11.38 4.78 -13.33
N LEU A 306 12.18 5.35 -14.23
CA LEU A 306 12.95 6.58 -13.98
C LEU A 306 12.02 7.77 -13.72
N CYS A 307 11.15 8.11 -14.66
CA CYS A 307 10.22 9.23 -14.52
C CYS A 307 9.33 9.11 -13.27
N TRP A 308 8.87 7.90 -12.95
CA TRP A 308 8.12 7.64 -11.70
C TRP A 308 8.92 7.98 -10.43
N LYS A 309 10.25 7.76 -10.38
CA LYS A 309 11.11 8.24 -9.27
C LYS A 309 11.17 9.78 -9.18
N ARG A 310 11.02 10.50 -10.29
CA ARG A 310 11.21 11.96 -10.39
C ARG A 310 9.94 12.77 -10.10
N LEU A 311 8.76 12.16 -10.13
CA LEU A 311 7.51 12.72 -9.57
C LEU A 311 7.63 13.15 -8.10
N THR A 312 6.71 14.00 -7.64
CA THR A 312 6.49 14.34 -6.22
C THR A 312 5.61 13.27 -5.54
N ASP A 313 5.58 13.24 -4.20
CA ASP A 313 4.70 12.29 -3.51
C ASP A 313 3.21 12.64 -3.68
N ASP A 314 2.85 13.92 -3.78
CA ASP A 314 1.46 14.34 -4.03
C ASP A 314 0.95 13.89 -5.41
N THR A 315 1.75 14.10 -6.46
CA THR A 315 1.38 13.66 -7.83
C THR A 315 1.26 12.13 -7.95
N ARG A 316 2.03 11.36 -7.14
CA ARG A 316 1.85 9.91 -6.97
C ARG A 316 0.57 9.57 -6.20
N LEU A 317 0.29 10.27 -5.10
CA LEU A 317 -0.93 10.07 -4.30
C LEU A 317 -2.19 10.34 -5.12
N ASP A 318 -2.19 11.38 -5.95
CA ASP A 318 -3.29 11.68 -6.87
C ASP A 318 -3.45 10.61 -7.95
N PHE A 319 -2.35 10.06 -8.50
CA PHE A 319 -2.45 8.91 -9.39
C PHE A 319 -3.13 7.71 -8.69
N TYR A 320 -2.78 7.41 -7.43
CA TYR A 320 -3.45 6.33 -6.69
C TYR A 320 -4.91 6.65 -6.35
N ARG A 321 -5.26 7.91 -6.09
CA ARG A 321 -6.67 8.36 -5.94
C ARG A 321 -7.44 8.13 -7.24
N ASP A 322 -6.89 8.49 -8.40
CA ASP A 322 -7.55 8.35 -9.69
C ASP A 322 -7.72 6.87 -10.12
N VAL A 323 -6.70 6.04 -9.89
CA VAL A 323 -6.80 4.58 -10.09
C VAL A 323 -7.89 3.97 -9.20
N TYR A 324 -8.00 4.40 -7.94
CA TYR A 324 -9.06 3.97 -7.03
C TYR A 324 -10.45 4.45 -7.47
N LEU A 325 -10.59 5.70 -7.93
CA LEU A 325 -11.85 6.24 -8.46
C LEU A 325 -12.31 5.49 -9.72
N HIS A 326 -11.41 5.22 -10.66
CA HIS A 326 -11.71 4.45 -11.87
C HIS A 326 -12.08 2.99 -11.55
N ALA A 327 -11.37 2.34 -10.62
CA ALA A 327 -11.72 1.00 -10.15
C ALA A 327 -13.10 0.96 -9.48
N LYS A 328 -13.43 1.97 -8.67
CA LYS A 328 -14.75 2.17 -8.04
C LYS A 328 -15.85 2.36 -9.08
N GLU A 329 -15.64 3.14 -10.13
CA GLU A 329 -16.60 3.29 -11.23
C GLU A 329 -16.82 2.00 -12.01
N ARG A 330 -15.74 1.28 -12.35
CA ARG A 330 -15.84 -0.01 -13.03
C ARG A 330 -16.63 -1.02 -12.20
N PHE A 331 -16.41 -1.06 -10.88
CA PHE A 331 -17.17 -1.91 -9.96
C PHE A 331 -18.67 -1.54 -9.92
N ILE A 332 -19.02 -0.24 -9.91
CA ILE A 332 -20.42 0.22 -9.95
C ILE A 332 -21.11 -0.21 -11.26
N LYS A 333 -20.40 -0.13 -12.40
CA LYS A 333 -20.92 -0.57 -13.71
C LYS A 333 -21.16 -2.09 -13.76
N GLU A 334 -20.25 -2.90 -13.21
CA GLU A 334 -20.42 -4.36 -13.18
C GLU A 334 -21.54 -4.81 -12.21
N ASP A 335 -21.66 -4.19 -11.03
CA ASP A 335 -22.77 -4.45 -10.09
C ASP A 335 -24.13 -4.10 -10.73
N ALA A 336 -24.21 -2.98 -11.46
CA ALA A 336 -25.41 -2.63 -12.23
C ALA A 336 -25.75 -3.70 -13.30
N ARG A 337 -24.76 -4.19 -14.05
CA ARG A 337 -24.93 -5.26 -15.05
C ARG A 337 -25.45 -6.55 -14.42
N VAL A 338 -24.80 -7.05 -13.36
CA VAL A 338 -25.19 -8.30 -12.67
C VAL A 338 -26.61 -8.20 -12.10
N ARG A 339 -27.03 -7.02 -11.61
CA ARG A 339 -28.41 -6.77 -11.20
C ARG A 339 -29.41 -6.83 -12.35
N ILE A 340 -29.05 -6.33 -13.54
CA ILE A 340 -29.90 -6.38 -14.74
C ILE A 340 -30.04 -7.83 -15.23
N GLU A 341 -28.95 -8.58 -15.35
CA GLU A 341 -28.97 -10.00 -15.74
C GLU A 341 -29.81 -10.83 -14.74
N LYS A 342 -29.67 -10.58 -13.43
CA LYS A 342 -30.48 -11.23 -12.39
C LYS A 342 -31.95 -10.82 -12.46
N ALA A 343 -32.27 -9.57 -12.78
CA ALA A 343 -33.66 -9.12 -12.99
C ALA A 343 -34.30 -9.79 -14.22
N LEU A 344 -33.56 -9.92 -15.32
CA LEU A 344 -34.01 -10.60 -16.55
C LEU A 344 -34.27 -12.10 -16.31
N SER A 345 -33.42 -12.79 -15.55
CA SER A 345 -33.65 -14.21 -15.19
C SER A 345 -34.92 -14.41 -14.34
N ILE A 346 -35.18 -13.49 -13.38
CA ILE A 346 -36.39 -13.50 -12.53
C ILE A 346 -37.65 -13.14 -13.34
N TRP A 347 -37.52 -12.31 -14.38
CA TRP A 347 -38.62 -11.98 -15.29
C TRP A 347 -38.98 -13.19 -16.18
N ARG A 348 -37.98 -13.80 -16.84
CA ARG A 348 -38.14 -15.00 -17.69
C ARG A 348 -38.77 -16.19 -16.96
N THR A 349 -38.56 -16.31 -15.64
CA THR A 349 -39.06 -17.43 -14.83
C THR A 349 -40.41 -17.20 -14.16
N ARG A 350 -41.08 -16.05 -14.38
CA ARG A 350 -42.30 -15.66 -13.65
C ARG A 350 -43.51 -15.30 -14.51
N GLU A 351 -43.56 -15.73 -15.77
CA GLU A 351 -44.76 -15.59 -16.61
C GLU A 351 -45.97 -16.36 -16.04
N PRO A 352 -47.08 -15.71 -15.64
CA PRO A 352 -48.23 -16.39 -15.03
C PRO A 352 -49.10 -17.21 -16.01
N ARG A 353 -48.70 -17.31 -17.29
CA ARG A 353 -49.58 -17.64 -18.42
C ARG A 353 -50.12 -19.08 -18.41
N HIS A 354 -49.36 -20.05 -17.91
CA HIS A 354 -49.66 -21.47 -18.14
C HIS A 354 -50.86 -22.04 -17.35
N ARG A 355 -51.19 -21.54 -16.15
CA ARG A 355 -52.29 -22.13 -15.34
C ARG A 355 -53.67 -21.71 -15.87
N PHE A 356 -53.88 -20.41 -16.08
CA PHE A 356 -55.13 -19.87 -16.65
C PHE A 356 -55.38 -20.33 -18.09
N ALA A 357 -54.32 -20.51 -18.90
CA ALA A 357 -54.46 -20.97 -20.28
C ALA A 357 -55.05 -22.40 -20.39
N ARG A 358 -54.76 -23.31 -19.43
CA ARG A 358 -55.30 -24.68 -19.46
C ARG A 358 -56.81 -24.73 -19.22
N GLN A 359 -57.30 -24.11 -18.14
CA GLN A 359 -58.73 -24.11 -17.81
C GLN A 359 -59.58 -23.41 -18.90
N ASN A 360 -59.09 -22.32 -19.47
CA ASN A 360 -59.79 -21.62 -20.56
C ASN A 360 -59.73 -22.36 -21.91
N ARG A 361 -58.74 -23.24 -22.12
CA ARG A 361 -58.71 -24.13 -23.30
C ARG A 361 -59.76 -25.23 -23.17
N GLN A 362 -59.84 -25.86 -22.00
CA GLN A 362 -60.80 -26.92 -21.71
C GLN A 362 -62.25 -26.45 -21.87
N ARG A 363 -62.64 -25.32 -21.24
CA ARG A 363 -63.99 -24.75 -21.40
C ARG A 363 -64.36 -24.41 -22.85
N LYS A 364 -63.40 -23.94 -23.65
CA LYS A 364 -63.64 -23.72 -25.10
C LYS A 364 -63.91 -25.02 -25.84
N GLN A 365 -63.24 -26.12 -25.49
CA GLN A 365 -63.47 -27.43 -26.11
C GLN A 365 -64.84 -28.01 -25.71
N GLU A 366 -65.21 -27.90 -24.44
CA GLU A 366 -66.53 -28.28 -23.91
C GLU A 366 -67.65 -27.52 -24.65
N MET A 367 -67.54 -26.19 -24.77
CA MET A 367 -68.55 -25.38 -25.45
C MET A 367 -68.57 -25.60 -26.99
N HIS A 368 -67.44 -25.89 -27.64
CA HIS A 368 -67.43 -26.27 -29.06
C HIS A 368 -68.17 -27.60 -29.28
N ALA A 369 -68.00 -28.59 -28.40
CA ALA A 369 -68.73 -29.85 -28.48
C ALA A 369 -70.26 -29.65 -28.34
N MET A 370 -70.69 -28.74 -27.46
CA MET A 370 -72.11 -28.38 -27.32
C MET A 370 -72.69 -27.75 -28.59
N VAL A 371 -71.96 -26.83 -29.24
CA VAL A 371 -72.39 -26.22 -30.52
C VAL A 371 -72.49 -27.28 -31.63
N LEU A 372 -71.46 -28.09 -31.83
CA LEU A 372 -71.46 -29.17 -32.84
C LEU A 372 -72.61 -30.18 -32.62
N THR A 373 -72.97 -30.44 -31.36
CA THR A 373 -74.12 -31.29 -31.02
C THR A 373 -75.44 -30.62 -31.39
N ALA A 374 -75.61 -29.32 -31.09
CA ALA A 374 -76.80 -28.56 -31.48
C ALA A 374 -76.96 -28.42 -33.00
N GLU A 375 -75.86 -28.26 -33.75
CA GLU A 375 -75.85 -28.25 -35.21
C GLU A 375 -76.30 -29.61 -35.78
N LYS A 376 -75.80 -30.72 -35.22
CA LYS A 376 -76.17 -32.09 -35.63
C LYS A 376 -77.66 -32.38 -35.45
N HIS A 377 -78.30 -31.79 -34.45
CA HIS A 377 -79.76 -31.89 -34.24
C HIS A 377 -80.59 -30.88 -35.07
N ARG A 378 -79.95 -30.04 -35.91
CA ARG A 378 -80.58 -29.04 -36.81
C ARG A 378 -81.60 -28.10 -36.15
N ASN A 379 -81.52 -27.91 -34.83
CA ASN A 379 -82.51 -27.14 -34.08
C ASN A 379 -82.00 -25.71 -33.78
N SER A 380 -82.64 -24.73 -34.41
CA SER A 380 -82.28 -23.30 -34.30
C SER A 380 -82.48 -22.72 -32.90
N SER A 381 -83.39 -23.27 -32.08
CA SER A 381 -83.59 -22.82 -30.70
C SER A 381 -82.44 -23.28 -29.79
N LEU A 382 -82.00 -24.54 -29.94
CA LEU A 382 -80.83 -25.08 -29.23
C LEU A 382 -79.56 -24.30 -29.57
N LEU A 383 -79.34 -23.97 -30.85
CA LEU A 383 -78.18 -23.15 -31.26
C LEU A 383 -78.19 -21.77 -30.59
N ARG A 384 -79.32 -21.05 -30.63
CA ARG A 384 -79.48 -19.76 -29.93
C ARG A 384 -79.26 -19.91 -28.42
N PHE A 385 -79.68 -21.03 -27.82
CA PHE A 385 -79.44 -21.33 -26.41
C PHE A 385 -77.95 -21.59 -26.10
N THR A 386 -77.20 -22.27 -26.98
CA THR A 386 -75.75 -22.51 -26.79
C THR A 386 -74.88 -21.26 -27.02
N PHE A 387 -75.26 -20.36 -27.94
CA PHE A 387 -74.48 -19.14 -28.20
C PHE A 387 -74.64 -18.06 -27.13
N ARG A 388 -75.74 -18.04 -26.35
CA ARG A 388 -75.97 -17.04 -25.30
C ARG A 388 -75.00 -17.17 -24.11
N PRO A 389 -74.69 -18.36 -23.57
CA PRO A 389 -73.57 -18.57 -22.65
C PRO A 389 -72.20 -18.24 -23.27
N TRP A 390 -71.99 -18.49 -24.56
CA TRP A 390 -70.71 -18.22 -25.22
C TRP A 390 -70.36 -16.73 -25.24
N THR A 391 -71.32 -15.86 -25.60
CA THR A 391 -71.09 -14.41 -25.62
C THR A 391 -70.89 -13.85 -24.20
N LEU A 392 -71.61 -14.38 -23.21
CA LEU A 392 -71.42 -14.03 -21.79
C LEU A 392 -70.05 -14.50 -21.26
N PHE A 393 -69.59 -15.71 -21.61
CA PHE A 393 -68.25 -16.19 -21.29
C PHE A 393 -67.17 -15.31 -21.93
N TRP A 394 -67.33 -14.93 -23.20
CA TRP A 394 -66.37 -14.06 -23.89
C TRP A 394 -66.31 -12.66 -23.27
N ARG A 395 -67.47 -12.05 -23.00
CA ARG A 395 -67.56 -10.71 -22.39
C ARG A 395 -67.01 -10.68 -20.96
N SER A 396 -67.31 -11.70 -20.15
CA SER A 396 -66.75 -11.82 -18.80
C SER A 396 -65.24 -12.08 -18.83
N MET A 397 -64.73 -12.91 -19.76
CA MET A 397 -63.29 -13.08 -19.95
C MET A 397 -62.58 -11.78 -20.34
N GLN A 398 -63.16 -10.96 -21.23
CA GLN A 398 -62.62 -9.63 -21.58
C GLN A 398 -62.57 -8.70 -20.35
N LEU A 399 -63.64 -8.65 -19.56
CA LEU A 399 -63.71 -7.82 -18.34
C LEU A 399 -62.73 -8.30 -17.26
N ILE A 400 -62.60 -9.62 -17.06
CA ILE A 400 -61.64 -10.22 -16.13
C ILE A 400 -60.21 -9.90 -16.57
N HIS A 401 -59.88 -9.98 -17.87
CA HIS A 401 -58.57 -9.58 -18.38
C HIS A 401 -58.29 -8.09 -18.14
N ALA A 402 -59.25 -7.19 -18.41
CA ALA A 402 -59.09 -5.76 -18.18
C ALA A 402 -58.93 -5.42 -16.68
N ALA A 403 -59.68 -6.09 -15.80
CA ALA A 403 -59.57 -5.93 -14.35
C ALA A 403 -58.24 -6.49 -13.81
N ALA A 404 -57.81 -7.67 -14.29
CA ALA A 404 -56.54 -8.28 -13.93
C ALA A 404 -55.36 -7.41 -14.40
N TRP A 405 -55.43 -6.82 -15.60
CA TRP A 405 -54.44 -5.89 -16.12
C TRP A 405 -54.29 -4.67 -15.19
N LYS A 406 -55.39 -3.92 -14.95
CA LYS A 406 -55.39 -2.74 -14.07
C LYS A 406 -54.99 -3.06 -12.62
N ARG A 407 -55.32 -4.26 -12.11
CA ARG A 407 -54.87 -4.72 -10.77
C ARG A 407 -53.38 -5.06 -10.76
N SER A 408 -52.86 -5.71 -11.82
CA SER A 408 -51.44 -6.03 -11.95
C SER A 408 -50.58 -4.77 -12.05
N GLU A 409 -51.02 -3.77 -12.81
CA GLU A 409 -50.36 -2.48 -13.03
C GLU A 409 -50.20 -1.70 -11.73
N ARG A 410 -51.28 -1.52 -10.96
CA ARG A 410 -51.25 -0.89 -9.62
C ARG A 410 -50.33 -1.64 -8.65
N HIS A 411 -50.41 -2.97 -8.63
CA HIS A 411 -49.55 -3.81 -7.80
C HIS A 411 -48.07 -3.67 -8.21
N ASP A 412 -47.77 -3.60 -9.50
CA ASP A 412 -46.38 -3.49 -9.98
C ASP A 412 -45.78 -2.11 -9.69
N VAL A 413 -46.56 -1.02 -9.81
CA VAL A 413 -46.14 0.31 -9.34
C VAL A 413 -45.81 0.29 -7.85
N HIS A 414 -46.72 -0.21 -7.00
CA HIS A 414 -46.47 -0.29 -5.56
C HIS A 414 -45.29 -1.21 -5.21
N ARG A 415 -45.13 -2.34 -5.91
CA ARG A 415 -44.02 -3.28 -5.70
C ARG A 415 -42.68 -2.73 -6.16
N ARG A 416 -42.64 -1.94 -7.25
CA ARG A 416 -41.45 -1.20 -7.69
C ARG A 416 -41.07 -0.15 -6.65
N GLN A 417 -42.01 0.67 -6.20
CA GLN A 417 -41.78 1.69 -5.15
C GLN A 417 -41.32 1.07 -3.82
N LYS A 418 -41.97 0.00 -3.34
CA LYS A 418 -41.55 -0.69 -2.10
C LYS A 418 -40.17 -1.31 -2.23
N ARG A 419 -39.82 -1.87 -3.40
CA ARG A 419 -38.47 -2.38 -3.68
C ARG A 419 -37.42 -1.28 -3.77
N SER A 420 -37.69 -0.15 -4.42
CA SER A 420 -36.73 0.95 -4.49
C SER A 420 -36.46 1.51 -3.10
N TRP A 421 -37.50 1.80 -2.29
CA TRP A 421 -37.33 2.23 -0.90
C TRP A 421 -36.55 1.23 -0.03
N SER A 422 -36.88 -0.07 -0.10
CA SER A 422 -36.14 -1.11 0.64
C SER A 422 -34.66 -1.18 0.20
N SER A 423 -34.40 -1.03 -1.10
CA SER A 423 -33.04 -1.03 -1.66
C SER A 423 -32.26 0.23 -1.29
N TRP A 424 -32.94 1.37 -1.17
CA TRP A 424 -32.32 2.65 -0.80
C TRP A 424 -32.00 2.71 0.69
N SER A 425 -32.90 2.19 1.55
CA SER A 425 -32.67 1.98 2.99
C SER A 425 -31.46 1.05 3.24
N THR A 426 -31.43 -0.13 2.60
CA THR A 426 -30.30 -1.05 2.76
C THR A 426 -29.01 -0.52 2.15
N PHE A 427 -29.08 0.23 1.04
CA PHE A 427 -27.92 0.96 0.49
C PHE A 427 -27.40 2.02 1.46
N HIS A 428 -28.27 2.77 2.14
CA HIS A 428 -27.87 3.81 3.08
C HIS A 428 -27.09 3.22 4.28
N GLU A 429 -27.62 2.18 4.92
CA GLU A 429 -26.90 1.55 6.05
C GLU A 429 -25.64 0.80 5.58
N GLN A 430 -25.64 0.15 4.41
CA GLN A 430 -24.40 -0.42 3.85
C GLN A 430 -23.36 0.66 3.50
N ALA A 431 -23.78 1.83 3.02
CA ALA A 431 -22.89 2.96 2.74
C ALA A 431 -22.32 3.56 4.04
N LYS A 432 -23.11 3.64 5.10
CA LYS A 432 -22.72 4.10 6.44
C LYS A 432 -21.70 3.14 7.08
N VAL A 433 -21.95 1.84 7.05
CA VAL A 433 -21.00 0.80 7.51
C VAL A 433 -19.72 0.82 6.67
N ARG A 434 -19.82 0.99 5.33
CA ARG A 434 -18.64 1.10 4.45
C ARG A 434 -17.84 2.39 4.70
N ARG A 435 -18.47 3.54 4.99
CA ARG A 435 -17.76 4.77 5.38
C ARG A 435 -16.97 4.55 6.67
N ALA A 436 -17.62 4.05 7.72
CA ALA A 436 -16.96 3.75 9.00
C ALA A 436 -15.80 2.74 8.86
N TYR A 437 -15.94 1.73 7.99
CA TYR A 437 -14.85 0.81 7.66
C TYR A 437 -13.70 1.52 6.93
N CYS A 438 -14.00 2.30 5.88
CA CYS A 438 -12.99 3.05 5.13
C CYS A 438 -12.24 4.05 6.02
N GLU A 439 -12.94 4.81 6.85
CA GLU A 439 -12.36 5.74 7.83
C GLU A 439 -11.46 5.01 8.84
N LYS A 440 -11.89 3.85 9.34
CA LYS A 440 -11.09 3.00 10.23
C LYS A 440 -9.82 2.46 9.54
N THR A 441 -9.90 2.08 8.26
CA THR A 441 -8.70 1.68 7.49
C THR A 441 -7.80 2.87 7.15
N ALA A 442 -8.36 4.03 6.84
CA ALA A 442 -7.60 5.24 6.51
C ALA A 442 -6.86 5.78 7.74
N THR A 443 -7.52 5.87 8.89
CA THR A 443 -6.89 6.27 10.16
C THR A 443 -5.81 5.28 10.60
N ALA A 444 -6.04 3.97 10.47
CA ALA A 444 -5.00 2.95 10.73
C ALA A 444 -3.80 3.05 9.76
N PHE A 445 -4.05 3.31 8.47
CA PHE A 445 -3.00 3.52 7.47
C PHE A 445 -2.19 4.79 7.75
N ILE A 446 -2.86 5.91 8.04
CA ILE A 446 -2.24 7.19 8.41
C ILE A 446 -1.39 7.00 9.66
N ALA A 447 -1.91 6.39 10.73
CA ALA A 447 -1.15 6.14 11.96
C ALA A 447 0.09 5.26 11.71
N CYS A 448 -0.04 4.20 10.91
CA CYS A 448 1.09 3.34 10.52
C CYS A 448 2.15 4.10 9.68
N ARG A 449 1.71 4.95 8.74
CA ARG A 449 2.60 5.80 7.93
C ARG A 449 3.28 6.88 8.79
N HIS A 450 2.56 7.52 9.71
CA HIS A 450 3.12 8.48 10.67
C HIS A 450 4.18 7.82 11.56
N GLN A 451 3.93 6.60 12.04
CA GLN A 451 4.89 5.86 12.84
C GLN A 451 6.14 5.44 12.03
N LYS A 452 6.00 5.15 10.72
CA LYS A 452 7.15 4.93 9.83
C LYS A 452 7.95 6.21 9.58
N ILE A 453 7.28 7.35 9.36
CA ILE A 453 7.92 8.66 9.17
C ILE A 453 8.67 9.07 10.45
N LEU A 454 8.06 8.91 11.63
CA LEU A 454 8.69 9.18 12.93
C LEU A 454 9.92 8.30 13.19
N ARG A 455 9.91 7.02 12.79
CA ARG A 455 11.12 6.19 12.86
C ARG A 455 12.19 6.72 11.90
N SER A 456 11.83 6.96 10.63
CA SER A 456 12.75 7.50 9.63
C SER A 456 13.39 8.82 10.03
N SER A 457 12.65 9.74 10.67
CA SER A 457 13.19 11.02 11.14
C SER A 457 14.05 10.87 12.39
N ILE A 458 13.71 9.97 13.31
CA ILE A 458 14.56 9.61 14.45
C ILE A 458 15.87 8.96 13.97
N ASP A 459 15.82 8.01 13.02
CA ASP A 459 17.00 7.34 12.46
C ASP A 459 17.90 8.33 11.70
N THR A 460 17.30 9.25 10.93
CA THR A 460 18.00 10.35 10.25
C THR A 460 18.64 11.32 11.25
N TRP A 461 17.95 11.68 12.33
CA TRP A 461 18.50 12.49 13.41
C TRP A 461 19.64 11.78 14.16
N LEU A 462 19.52 10.47 14.42
CA LEU A 462 20.58 9.63 15.00
C LEU A 462 21.77 9.44 14.06
N PHE A 463 21.60 9.62 12.75
CA PHE A 463 22.67 9.68 11.77
C PHE A 463 23.36 11.04 11.79
N HIS A 464 22.63 12.15 11.68
CA HIS A 464 23.20 13.50 11.76
C HIS A 464 23.90 13.75 13.11
N LYS A 465 23.33 13.29 14.23
CA LYS A 465 23.94 13.41 15.57
C LYS A 465 25.18 12.53 15.77
N ARG A 466 25.34 11.46 14.99
CA ARG A 466 26.62 10.74 14.86
C ARG A 466 27.60 11.55 14.03
N ARG A 467 27.23 11.94 12.80
CA ARG A 467 28.08 12.73 11.91
C ARG A 467 28.58 14.04 12.53
N GLN A 468 27.77 14.71 13.36
CA GLN A 468 28.20 15.88 14.16
C GLN A 468 29.28 15.54 15.19
N LYS A 469 29.20 14.38 15.87
CA LYS A 469 30.27 13.90 16.75
C LYS A 469 31.52 13.49 15.96
N ASP A 470 31.33 12.87 14.80
CA ASP A 470 32.44 12.40 13.96
C ASP A 470 33.22 13.60 13.37
N VAL A 471 32.52 14.66 12.98
CA VAL A 471 33.08 15.97 12.58
C VAL A 471 33.72 16.68 13.78
N ALA A 472 33.04 16.83 14.92
CA ALA A 472 33.66 17.46 16.11
C ALA A 472 34.92 16.72 16.58
N ALA A 473 34.96 15.39 16.44
CA ALA A 473 36.15 14.59 16.71
C ALA A 473 37.23 14.76 15.62
N ALA A 474 36.87 15.08 14.37
CA ALA A 474 37.80 15.49 13.33
C ALA A 474 38.37 16.90 13.60
N ASP A 475 37.55 17.84 14.07
CA ASP A 475 37.98 19.19 14.43
C ASP A 475 38.87 19.19 15.68
N ILE A 476 38.70 18.21 16.58
CA ILE A 476 39.62 17.96 17.70
C ILE A 476 40.94 17.39 17.15
N ARG A 477 40.90 16.34 16.33
CA ARG A 477 42.11 15.78 15.70
C ARG A 477 42.88 16.79 14.85
N GLY A 478 42.19 17.67 14.11
CA GLY A 478 42.80 18.72 13.30
C GLY A 478 43.51 19.78 14.14
N ARG A 479 42.93 20.18 15.29
CA ARG A 479 43.59 21.07 16.24
C ARG A 479 44.75 20.41 16.96
N GLN A 480 44.65 19.13 17.30
CA GLN A 480 45.79 18.35 17.80
C GLN A 480 46.91 18.34 16.75
N LEU A 481 46.63 18.01 15.49
CA LEU A 481 47.61 18.00 14.41
C LEU A 481 48.25 19.39 14.17
N GLN A 482 47.52 20.49 14.38
CA GLN A 482 48.09 21.84 14.37
C GLN A 482 49.00 22.14 15.58
N GLN A 483 48.69 21.61 16.77
CA GLN A 483 49.60 21.68 17.93
C GLN A 483 50.82 20.77 17.75
N ASP A 484 50.64 19.58 17.18
CA ASP A 484 51.71 18.62 16.89
C ASP A 484 52.70 19.20 15.87
N LEU A 485 52.22 19.90 14.83
CA LEU A 485 53.06 20.63 13.86
C LEU A 485 53.84 21.79 14.51
N TRP A 486 53.20 22.56 15.39
CA TRP A 486 53.86 23.65 16.12
C TRP A 486 54.91 23.14 17.12
N LEU A 487 54.67 21.98 17.74
CA LEU A 487 55.67 21.27 18.53
C LEU A 487 56.80 20.73 17.64
N GLN A 488 56.51 20.31 16.41
CA GLN A 488 57.51 19.85 15.45
C GLN A 488 58.55 20.94 15.12
N GLU A 489 58.11 22.20 14.98
CA GLU A 489 59.01 23.35 14.79
C GLU A 489 59.94 23.61 15.99
N GLN A 490 59.57 23.18 17.22
CA GLN A 490 60.48 23.20 18.38
C GLN A 490 61.40 21.97 18.40
N ILE A 491 60.87 20.78 18.08
CA ILE A 491 61.60 19.51 18.08
C ILE A 491 62.72 19.49 17.03
N GLU A 492 62.61 20.24 15.94
CA GLU A 492 63.72 20.42 14.98
C GLU A 492 64.96 21.07 15.63
N ALA A 493 64.81 21.94 16.64
CA ALA A 493 65.92 22.49 17.42
C ALA A 493 66.49 21.49 18.45
N GLU A 494 65.66 20.61 19.01
CA GLU A 494 66.05 19.56 19.96
C GLU A 494 66.67 18.32 19.25
N SER A 495 66.48 18.20 17.93
CA SER A 495 66.91 17.06 17.11
C SER A 495 68.41 16.72 17.22
N ALA A 496 69.26 17.72 17.49
CA ALA A 496 70.69 17.54 17.69
C ALA A 496 71.07 16.75 18.96
N GLN A 497 70.13 16.52 19.89
CA GLN A 497 70.35 15.67 21.08
C GLN A 497 69.78 14.24 20.91
N MET A 498 68.86 14.01 19.96
CA MET A 498 68.11 12.75 19.87
C MET A 498 68.88 11.56 19.25
N GLU A 499 69.99 11.76 18.54
CA GLU A 499 70.78 10.64 17.95
C GLU A 499 71.32 9.64 18.99
N ILE A 500 71.38 10.05 20.27
CA ILE A 500 71.76 9.19 21.40
C ILE A 500 70.56 8.39 21.91
N GLU A 501 69.35 8.96 21.88
CA GLU A 501 68.12 8.37 22.44
C GLU A 501 67.44 7.36 21.52
N ASP A 502 67.59 7.48 20.19
CA ASP A 502 66.94 6.59 19.21
C ASP A 502 67.25 5.10 19.42
N LYS A 503 68.44 4.80 19.97
CA LYS A 503 68.88 3.44 20.31
C LYS A 503 68.06 2.82 21.46
N LEU A 504 67.41 3.62 22.30
CA LEU A 504 66.48 3.18 23.34
C LEU A 504 65.03 3.09 22.79
N SER A 505 64.62 4.04 21.95
CA SER A 505 63.28 4.13 21.36
C SER A 505 62.85 2.86 20.61
N ALA A 506 63.78 2.21 19.89
CA ALA A 506 63.54 0.96 19.18
C ALA A 506 63.00 -0.17 20.08
N ALA A 507 63.51 -0.29 21.32
CA ALA A 507 63.09 -1.31 22.28
C ALA A 507 61.68 -1.03 22.85
N VAL A 508 61.35 0.25 23.07
CA VAL A 508 60.03 0.68 23.56
C VAL A 508 58.95 0.41 22.52
N ALA A 509 59.23 0.68 21.23
CA ALA A 509 58.31 0.45 20.13
C ALA A 509 57.88 -1.03 20.00
N ALA A 510 58.80 -1.98 20.20
CA ALA A 510 58.48 -3.41 20.20
C ALA A 510 57.52 -3.78 21.35
N LYS A 511 57.75 -3.25 22.55
CA LYS A 511 56.93 -3.47 23.75
C LYS A 511 55.52 -2.89 23.59
N ALA A 512 55.40 -1.72 22.93
CA ALA A 512 54.11 -1.10 22.62
C ALA A 512 53.25 -1.95 21.66
N ARG A 513 53.84 -2.49 20.58
CA ARG A 513 53.14 -3.38 19.64
C ARG A 513 52.57 -4.62 20.34
N ALA A 514 53.36 -5.25 21.22
CA ALA A 514 52.92 -6.41 22.01
C ALA A 514 51.80 -6.08 23.01
N SER A 515 51.72 -4.82 23.49
CA SER A 515 50.60 -4.34 24.32
C SER A 515 49.31 -4.19 23.50
N ALA A 516 49.38 -3.52 22.34
CA ALA A 516 48.24 -3.35 21.44
C ALA A 516 47.67 -4.71 20.96
N GLU A 517 48.55 -5.67 20.68
CA GLU A 517 48.18 -7.05 20.32
C GLU A 517 47.36 -7.74 21.42
N LYS A 518 47.77 -7.62 22.69
CA LYS A 518 47.02 -8.14 23.84
C LYS A 518 45.70 -7.40 24.05
N GLY A 519 45.65 -6.10 23.76
CA GLY A 519 44.42 -5.29 23.75
C GLY A 519 43.40 -5.82 22.75
N ARG A 520 43.79 -5.97 21.48
CA ARG A 520 42.93 -6.49 20.39
C ARG A 520 42.34 -7.86 20.73
N ARG A 521 43.16 -8.77 21.27
CA ARG A 521 42.71 -10.12 21.69
C ARG A 521 41.68 -10.06 22.83
N ARG A 522 41.86 -9.19 23.83
CA ARG A 522 40.87 -8.98 24.91
C ARG A 522 39.54 -8.46 24.38
N SER A 523 39.56 -7.44 23.50
CA SER A 523 38.33 -6.89 22.89
C SER A 523 37.59 -7.91 22.03
N PHE A 524 38.30 -8.81 21.34
CA PHE A 524 37.68 -9.89 20.57
C PHE A 524 36.99 -10.93 21.48
N ILE A 525 37.64 -11.34 22.57
CA ILE A 525 37.05 -12.24 23.57
C ILE A 525 35.79 -11.61 24.17
N GLU A 526 35.87 -10.34 24.61
CA GLU A 526 34.72 -9.65 25.22
C GLU A 526 33.55 -9.48 24.23
N ALA A 527 33.83 -9.20 22.95
CA ALA A 527 32.81 -9.18 21.90
C ALA A 527 32.15 -10.56 21.71
N THR A 528 32.94 -11.63 21.76
CA THR A 528 32.47 -13.02 21.66
C THR A 528 31.59 -13.40 22.85
N ASP A 529 32.01 -13.08 24.08
CA ASP A 529 31.22 -13.31 25.31
C ASP A 529 29.89 -12.55 25.29
N ARG A 530 29.88 -11.30 24.82
CA ARG A 530 28.65 -10.51 24.62
C ARG A 530 27.71 -11.17 23.62
N VAL A 531 28.21 -11.83 22.56
CA VAL A 531 27.38 -12.60 21.62
C VAL A 531 26.80 -13.87 22.28
N HIS A 532 27.62 -14.64 23.02
CA HIS A 532 27.14 -15.81 23.75
C HIS A 532 26.09 -15.46 24.82
N ALA A 533 26.29 -14.38 25.57
CA ALA A 533 25.33 -13.88 26.55
C ALA A 533 24.00 -13.46 25.89
N ASN A 534 24.05 -12.75 24.76
CA ASN A 534 22.85 -12.39 24.01
C ASN A 534 22.11 -13.61 23.45
N ARG A 535 22.83 -14.61 22.92
CA ARG A 535 22.23 -15.86 22.41
C ARG A 535 21.56 -16.66 23.53
N LYS A 536 22.18 -16.72 24.72
CA LYS A 536 21.58 -17.33 25.93
C LYS A 536 20.30 -16.59 26.37
N LEU A 537 20.31 -15.25 26.33
CA LEU A 537 19.14 -14.42 26.65
C LEU A 537 18.02 -14.50 25.58
N GLN A 538 18.34 -14.78 24.31
CA GLN A 538 17.34 -15.07 23.28
C GLN A 538 16.68 -16.43 23.52
N LYS A 539 17.46 -17.50 23.71
CA LYS A 539 16.92 -18.83 24.01
C LYS A 539 15.99 -18.82 25.23
N GLN A 540 16.38 -18.15 26.32
CA GLN A 540 15.54 -18.01 27.51
C GLN A 540 14.26 -17.17 27.30
N LYS A 541 14.19 -16.30 26.28
CA LYS A 541 12.95 -15.61 25.89
C LYS A 541 12.07 -16.54 25.07
N GLU A 542 12.64 -17.29 24.14
CA GLU A 542 11.94 -18.26 23.29
C GLU A 542 11.32 -19.38 24.14
N GLU A 543 12.07 -19.97 25.07
CA GLU A 543 11.59 -20.96 26.04
C GLU A 543 10.39 -20.42 26.85
N ARG A 544 10.44 -19.17 27.30
CA ARG A 544 9.33 -18.51 28.02
C ARG A 544 8.10 -18.25 27.14
N ILE A 545 8.31 -17.89 25.86
CA ILE A 545 7.24 -17.69 24.89
C ILE A 545 6.55 -19.02 24.57
N GLN A 546 7.33 -20.09 24.35
CA GLN A 546 6.81 -21.44 24.10
C GLN A 546 6.04 -21.99 25.31
N TYR A 547 6.61 -21.88 26.53
CA TYR A 547 5.93 -22.30 27.76
C TYR A 547 4.60 -21.56 27.95
N LYS A 548 4.59 -20.24 27.71
CA LYS A 548 3.36 -19.45 27.77
C LYS A 548 2.34 -19.88 26.72
N ALA A 549 2.74 -20.05 25.46
CA ALA A 549 1.86 -20.45 24.37
C ALA A 549 1.25 -21.85 24.62
N ASN A 550 2.03 -22.78 25.17
CA ASN A 550 1.52 -24.10 25.55
C ASN A 550 0.51 -24.01 26.71
N ARG A 551 0.75 -23.18 27.73
CA ARG A 551 -0.23 -22.93 28.81
C ARG A 551 -1.51 -22.24 28.33
N GLU A 552 -1.41 -21.33 27.35
CA GLU A 552 -2.59 -20.72 26.73
C GLU A 552 -3.39 -21.78 25.94
N ARG A 553 -2.73 -22.69 25.22
CA ARG A 553 -3.39 -23.83 24.52
C ARG A 553 -4.05 -24.84 25.45
N THR A 554 -3.43 -25.25 26.56
CA THR A 554 -4.06 -26.23 27.47
C THR A 554 -5.33 -25.64 28.10
N ALA A 555 -5.29 -24.38 28.53
CA ALA A 555 -6.45 -23.64 29.05
C ALA A 555 -7.50 -23.28 27.99
N GLU A 556 -7.22 -23.48 26.69
CA GLU A 556 -8.21 -23.44 25.61
C GLU A 556 -8.83 -24.83 25.40
N LEU A 557 -8.02 -25.90 25.41
CA LEU A 557 -8.50 -27.29 25.32
C LEU A 557 -9.41 -27.67 26.50
N GLU A 558 -8.97 -27.41 27.74
CA GLU A 558 -9.75 -27.60 28.97
C GLU A 558 -11.10 -26.88 28.90
N ALA A 559 -11.11 -25.65 28.38
CA ALA A 559 -12.35 -24.88 28.20
C ALA A 559 -13.26 -25.47 27.11
N THR A 560 -12.72 -25.95 25.98
CA THR A 560 -13.54 -26.60 24.95
C THR A 560 -14.13 -27.93 25.41
N GLN A 561 -13.39 -28.71 26.22
CA GLN A 561 -13.88 -29.94 26.84
C GLN A 561 -14.98 -29.65 27.85
N ALA A 562 -14.81 -28.64 28.73
CA ALA A 562 -15.86 -28.21 29.66
C ALA A 562 -17.14 -27.78 28.92
N TRP A 563 -17.04 -26.95 27.88
CA TRP A 563 -18.21 -26.56 27.07
C TRP A 563 -18.84 -27.72 26.28
N ALA A 564 -18.10 -28.80 25.99
CA ALA A 564 -18.68 -30.02 25.42
C ALA A 564 -19.49 -30.80 26.47
N ALA A 565 -18.90 -31.08 27.65
CA ALA A 565 -19.58 -31.78 28.74
C ALA A 565 -20.87 -31.05 29.21
N ILE A 566 -20.85 -29.72 29.30
CA ILE A 566 -22.05 -28.94 29.66
C ILE A 566 -23.12 -29.04 28.57
N ARG A 567 -22.77 -29.12 27.27
CA ARG A 567 -23.74 -29.36 26.20
C ARG A 567 -24.37 -30.74 26.27
N GLU A 568 -23.59 -31.76 26.60
CA GLU A 568 -24.08 -33.14 26.77
C GLU A 568 -25.02 -33.25 27.98
N GLN A 569 -24.64 -32.66 29.12
CA GLN A 569 -25.50 -32.57 30.31
C GLN A 569 -26.81 -31.83 30.00
N VAL A 570 -26.76 -30.64 29.39
CA VAL A 570 -27.95 -29.86 29.05
C VAL A 570 -28.84 -30.59 28.04
N ALA A 571 -28.26 -31.33 27.08
CA ALA A 571 -29.05 -32.18 26.18
C ALA A 571 -29.78 -33.30 26.93
N ALA A 572 -29.15 -33.94 27.93
CA ALA A 572 -29.78 -34.98 28.76
C ALA A 572 -30.88 -34.42 29.70
N GLU A 573 -30.63 -33.27 30.33
CA GLU A 573 -31.60 -32.57 31.19
C GLU A 573 -32.82 -32.06 30.41
N VAL A 574 -32.60 -31.45 29.24
CA VAL A 574 -33.69 -31.00 28.35
C VAL A 574 -34.46 -32.18 27.76
N ARG A 575 -33.78 -33.31 27.50
CA ARG A 575 -34.43 -34.54 27.04
C ARG A 575 -35.35 -35.15 28.11
N SER A 576 -34.86 -35.32 29.33
CA SER A 576 -35.66 -35.88 30.43
C SER A 576 -36.85 -34.99 30.80
N THR A 577 -36.63 -33.68 30.95
CA THR A 577 -37.71 -32.72 31.25
C THR A 577 -38.72 -32.58 30.11
N THR A 578 -38.29 -32.69 28.84
CA THR A 578 -39.23 -32.73 27.70
C THR A 578 -40.03 -34.02 27.67
N LEU A 579 -39.43 -35.18 27.96
CA LEU A 579 -40.18 -36.44 28.04
C LEU A 579 -41.30 -36.36 29.10
N THR A 580 -41.01 -35.87 30.31
CA THR A 580 -42.05 -35.66 31.35
C THR A 580 -43.08 -34.60 30.98
N TRP A 581 -42.76 -33.68 30.06
CA TRP A 581 -43.72 -32.69 29.56
C TRP A 581 -44.61 -33.25 28.43
N LEU A 582 -44.14 -34.23 27.65
CA LEU A 582 -44.90 -34.80 26.52
C LEU A 582 -46.19 -35.52 26.94
N ASP A 583 -46.33 -35.88 28.21
CA ASP A 583 -47.55 -36.49 28.76
C ASP A 583 -48.66 -35.47 29.10
N THR A 584 -48.31 -34.17 29.15
CA THR A 584 -49.27 -33.07 29.41
C THR A 584 -50.23 -32.84 28.24
N ARG A 585 -51.40 -32.22 28.50
CA ARG A 585 -52.43 -32.00 27.48
C ARG A 585 -51.93 -31.12 26.33
N ASP A 586 -51.34 -29.98 26.65
CA ASP A 586 -50.80 -29.00 25.69
C ASP A 586 -49.69 -29.61 24.79
N ALA A 587 -49.02 -30.66 25.27
CA ALA A 587 -48.03 -31.39 24.49
C ALA A 587 -48.66 -32.34 23.48
N LYS A 588 -49.78 -32.97 23.82
CA LYS A 588 -50.50 -33.89 22.91
C LYS A 588 -51.00 -33.18 21.67
N ASP A 589 -51.51 -31.95 21.81
CA ASP A 589 -51.91 -31.12 20.68
C ASP A 589 -50.71 -30.79 19.75
N GLN A 590 -49.51 -30.59 20.31
CA GLN A 590 -48.28 -30.37 19.54
C GLN A 590 -47.75 -31.66 18.89
N ILE A 591 -47.84 -32.80 19.57
CA ILE A 591 -47.53 -34.13 19.01
C ILE A 591 -48.45 -34.38 17.81
N GLN A 592 -49.77 -34.21 17.95
CA GLN A 592 -50.73 -34.42 16.87
C GLN A 592 -50.44 -33.50 15.66
N THR A 593 -50.10 -32.23 15.93
CA THR A 593 -49.80 -31.25 14.87
C THR A 593 -48.58 -31.65 14.04
N GLU A 594 -47.51 -32.13 14.68
CA GLU A 594 -46.31 -32.60 13.96
C GLU A 594 -46.49 -34.02 13.39
N ALA A 595 -47.27 -34.91 14.02
CA ALA A 595 -47.60 -36.23 13.49
C ALA A 595 -48.42 -36.13 12.20
N ASN A 596 -49.47 -35.30 12.20
CA ASN A 596 -50.25 -34.99 11.00
C ASN A 596 -49.37 -34.41 9.90
N ARG A 597 -48.46 -33.48 10.23
CA ARG A 597 -47.49 -32.92 9.26
C ARG A 597 -46.57 -34.01 8.67
N ILE A 598 -46.05 -34.94 9.48
CA ILE A 598 -45.19 -36.03 9.00
C ILE A 598 -45.99 -36.95 8.06
N PHE A 599 -47.23 -37.30 8.44
CA PHE A 599 -48.15 -38.12 7.64
C PHE A 599 -48.56 -37.46 6.31
N GLU A 600 -48.83 -36.15 6.31
CA GLU A 600 -49.18 -35.37 5.10
C GLU A 600 -47.97 -35.11 4.17
N THR A 601 -46.74 -35.42 4.57
CA THR A 601 -45.54 -35.13 3.78
C THR A 601 -45.32 -36.19 2.69
N ASP A 602 -45.73 -35.89 1.45
CA ASP A 602 -45.59 -36.75 0.27
C ASP A 602 -44.21 -37.44 0.19
N ALA A 603 -44.21 -38.78 0.28
CA ALA A 603 -43.01 -39.62 0.18
C ALA A 603 -42.22 -39.38 -1.13
N LYS A 604 -42.90 -39.00 -2.23
CA LYS A 604 -42.22 -38.64 -3.49
C LYS A 604 -41.46 -37.33 -3.34
N TRP A 605 -41.95 -36.37 -2.55
CA TRP A 605 -41.22 -35.15 -2.20
C TRP A 605 -40.02 -35.45 -1.30
N ILE A 606 -40.20 -36.23 -0.23
CA ILE A 606 -39.11 -36.69 0.67
C ILE A 606 -37.98 -37.31 -0.17
N ARG A 607 -38.34 -38.26 -1.03
CA ARG A 607 -37.41 -38.94 -1.92
C ARG A 607 -36.71 -37.99 -2.90
N ASN A 608 -37.45 -37.03 -3.48
CA ASN A 608 -36.87 -36.07 -4.41
C ASN A 608 -35.90 -35.09 -3.74
N GLU A 609 -36.08 -34.77 -2.45
CA GLU A 609 -35.17 -33.89 -1.70
C GLU A 609 -33.92 -34.65 -1.21
N LEU A 610 -34.07 -35.91 -0.75
CA LEU A 610 -32.93 -36.79 -0.44
C LEU A 610 -32.07 -37.10 -1.67
N ASN A 611 -32.68 -37.21 -2.87
CA ASN A 611 -31.96 -37.33 -4.14
C ASN A 611 -31.27 -36.01 -4.61
N ARG A 612 -31.45 -34.89 -3.90
CA ARG A 612 -30.75 -33.61 -4.18
C ARG A 612 -29.60 -33.40 -3.21
N ASP A 613 -29.86 -33.53 -1.91
CA ASP A 613 -28.87 -33.35 -0.85
C ASP A 613 -28.98 -34.53 0.15
N ALA A 614 -28.21 -35.60 -0.02
CA ALA A 614 -28.24 -36.75 0.90
C ALA A 614 -27.84 -36.36 2.35
N GLU A 615 -26.93 -35.39 2.52
CA GLU A 615 -26.46 -34.91 3.83
C GLU A 615 -27.39 -33.86 4.50
N ASN A 616 -28.48 -33.45 3.83
CA ASN A 616 -29.32 -32.31 4.23
C ASN A 616 -30.76 -32.72 4.58
N SER A 617 -30.91 -33.93 5.12
CA SER A 617 -32.14 -34.47 5.73
C SER A 617 -32.78 -33.57 6.80
N ALA A 618 -32.03 -32.57 7.29
CA ALA A 618 -32.44 -31.49 8.20
C ALA A 618 -33.76 -30.78 7.85
N LYS A 619 -34.16 -30.76 6.56
CA LYS A 619 -35.43 -30.18 6.10
C LYS A 619 -36.64 -31.07 6.42
N ILE A 620 -36.42 -32.36 6.63
CA ILE A 620 -37.44 -33.40 6.83
C ILE A 620 -37.53 -33.70 8.34
N LEU A 621 -36.40 -34.06 8.97
CA LEU A 621 -36.27 -34.27 10.43
C LEU A 621 -35.06 -33.49 10.97
N PRO A 622 -35.05 -33.06 12.25
CA PRO A 622 -33.89 -32.35 12.85
C PRO A 622 -32.59 -33.17 12.83
N LYS A 623 -31.44 -32.50 12.69
CA LYS A 623 -30.14 -33.20 12.78
C LYS A 623 -29.91 -33.66 14.22
N GLY A 624 -29.52 -34.93 14.40
CA GLY A 624 -29.35 -35.54 15.73
C GLY A 624 -30.62 -36.21 16.28
N CYS A 625 -31.77 -36.08 15.61
CA CYS A 625 -32.97 -36.88 15.90
C CYS A 625 -32.63 -38.38 15.82
N ARG A 626 -33.18 -39.19 16.75
CA ARG A 626 -33.03 -40.67 16.69
C ARG A 626 -33.65 -41.23 15.41
N TRP A 627 -34.76 -40.67 14.96
CA TRP A 627 -35.35 -40.97 13.65
C TRP A 627 -34.60 -40.21 12.54
N GLN A 628 -34.12 -40.95 11.55
CA GLN A 628 -33.44 -40.42 10.36
C GLN A 628 -34.10 -40.98 9.10
N VAL A 629 -33.95 -40.27 7.97
CA VAL A 629 -34.64 -40.61 6.71
C VAL A 629 -33.63 -41.05 5.67
N PHE A 630 -33.83 -42.23 5.10
CA PHE A 630 -32.91 -42.87 4.17
C PHE A 630 -33.60 -43.27 2.86
N LEU A 631 -32.81 -43.63 1.86
CA LEU A 631 -33.25 -44.19 0.58
C LEU A 631 -32.71 -45.61 0.43
N GLU A 632 -33.56 -46.53 -0.04
CA GLU A 632 -33.17 -47.90 -0.35
C GLU A 632 -33.62 -48.27 -1.76
N ALA A 633 -32.80 -49.07 -2.45
CA ALA A 633 -33.12 -49.70 -3.72
C ALA A 633 -33.30 -51.22 -3.48
N PRO A 634 -34.54 -51.75 -3.42
CA PRO A 634 -34.81 -53.12 -2.95
C PRO A 634 -34.11 -54.26 -3.71
N HIS A 635 -33.54 -53.98 -4.88
CA HIS A 635 -32.81 -54.94 -5.72
C HIS A 635 -31.43 -54.42 -6.15
N GLY A 636 -30.83 -53.49 -5.40
CA GLY A 636 -29.52 -52.87 -5.69
C GLY A 636 -29.48 -51.90 -6.88
N ILE A 637 -30.40 -52.03 -7.85
CA ILE A 637 -30.46 -51.17 -9.04
C ILE A 637 -31.15 -49.84 -8.70
N VAL A 638 -30.35 -48.78 -8.50
CA VAL A 638 -30.82 -47.43 -8.18
C VAL A 638 -31.54 -46.80 -9.39
N THR A 639 -32.87 -46.88 -9.41
CA THR A 639 -33.71 -46.16 -10.39
C THR A 639 -34.80 -45.32 -9.72
N ARG A 640 -35.15 -44.18 -10.33
CA ARG A 640 -36.22 -43.25 -9.86
C ARG A 640 -37.62 -43.88 -9.72
N LYS A 641 -37.82 -45.12 -10.16
CA LYS A 641 -39.07 -45.88 -9.96
C LYS A 641 -39.00 -46.85 -8.79
N LEU A 642 -37.83 -47.43 -8.50
CA LEU A 642 -37.67 -48.50 -7.50
C LEU A 642 -37.10 -48.03 -6.16
N THR A 643 -36.40 -46.88 -6.10
CA THR A 643 -35.96 -46.31 -4.83
C THR A 643 -37.17 -45.86 -4.00
N LYS A 644 -37.33 -46.41 -2.78
CA LYS A 644 -38.28 -45.95 -1.76
C LYS A 644 -37.57 -45.12 -0.68
N ALA A 645 -38.33 -44.32 0.06
CA ALA A 645 -37.85 -43.60 1.24
C ALA A 645 -38.43 -44.23 2.52
N PHE A 646 -37.64 -44.23 3.61
CA PHE A 646 -38.06 -44.77 4.90
C PHE A 646 -37.50 -43.97 6.07
N TYR A 647 -38.25 -43.97 7.17
CA TYR A 647 -37.81 -43.57 8.48
C TYR A 647 -37.12 -44.75 9.17
N LEU A 648 -35.96 -44.52 9.79
CA LEU A 648 -35.20 -45.50 10.56
C LEU A 648 -34.90 -44.93 11.94
N ASN A 649 -35.20 -45.69 12.99
CA ASN A 649 -34.75 -45.37 14.34
C ASN A 649 -33.30 -45.84 14.52
N THR A 650 -32.39 -44.91 14.75
CA THR A 650 -30.96 -45.20 14.93
C THR A 650 -30.62 -45.89 16.26
N VAL A 651 -31.60 -46.10 17.15
CA VAL A 651 -31.41 -46.75 18.45
C VAL A 651 -32.18 -48.07 18.55
N THR A 652 -33.42 -48.15 18.07
CA THR A 652 -34.23 -49.39 18.12
C THR A 652 -34.22 -50.17 16.81
N TYR A 653 -33.69 -49.60 15.73
CA TYR A 653 -33.68 -50.15 14.36
C TYR A 653 -35.07 -50.41 13.75
N GLU A 654 -36.15 -49.92 14.37
CA GLU A 654 -37.48 -49.81 13.76
C GLU A 654 -37.43 -49.06 12.43
N LYS A 655 -38.22 -49.53 11.46
CA LYS A 655 -38.22 -49.05 10.08
C LYS A 655 -39.65 -48.89 9.56
N TYR A 656 -40.04 -47.66 9.24
CA TYR A 656 -41.35 -47.34 8.68
C TYR A 656 -41.18 -46.72 7.27
N TRP A 657 -41.85 -47.28 6.26
CA TRP A 657 -41.78 -46.79 4.88
C TRP A 657 -42.62 -45.52 4.73
N CYS A 658 -42.08 -44.47 4.09
CA CYS A 658 -42.81 -43.21 3.95
C CYS A 658 -44.07 -43.33 3.07
N ASP A 659 -44.16 -44.35 2.21
CA ASP A 659 -45.34 -44.64 1.38
C ASP A 659 -46.45 -45.41 2.14
N GLU A 660 -46.16 -45.99 3.30
CA GLU A 660 -47.03 -46.96 4.03
C GLU A 660 -47.23 -46.60 5.51
N VAL A 661 -46.74 -45.43 5.95
CA VAL A 661 -46.70 -45.01 7.36
C VAL A 661 -48.10 -44.79 7.96
N VAL A 662 -48.31 -45.22 9.20
CA VAL A 662 -49.56 -45.03 9.95
C VAL A 662 -49.45 -43.84 10.89
N LEU A 663 -50.58 -43.20 11.24
CA LEU A 663 -50.57 -41.97 12.05
C LEU A 663 -50.03 -42.18 13.47
N GLU A 664 -50.20 -43.38 14.03
CA GLU A 664 -49.62 -43.80 15.32
C GLU A 664 -48.07 -43.87 15.26
N GLU A 665 -47.51 -44.38 14.17
CA GLU A 665 -46.06 -44.40 13.92
C GLU A 665 -45.51 -42.96 13.79
N CYS A 666 -46.28 -42.08 13.12
CA CYS A 666 -45.97 -40.65 13.03
C CYS A 666 -45.98 -39.94 14.39
N GLU A 667 -46.81 -40.34 15.36
CA GLU A 667 -46.74 -39.80 16.73
C GLU A 667 -45.44 -40.21 17.44
N GLY A 668 -44.97 -41.45 17.24
CA GLY A 668 -43.68 -41.92 17.74
C GLY A 668 -42.50 -41.10 17.19
N ILE A 669 -42.55 -40.75 15.90
CA ILE A 669 -41.56 -39.87 15.27
C ILE A 669 -41.71 -38.42 15.77
N ALA A 670 -42.94 -37.90 15.87
CA ALA A 670 -43.23 -36.53 16.30
C ALA A 670 -42.74 -36.22 17.72
N ARG A 671 -42.92 -37.15 18.67
CA ARG A 671 -42.40 -37.03 20.04
C ARG A 671 -40.88 -36.80 20.06
N GLU A 672 -40.12 -37.58 19.29
CA GLU A 672 -38.67 -37.42 19.16
C GLU A 672 -38.27 -36.12 18.46
N VAL A 673 -39.01 -35.71 17.42
CA VAL A 673 -38.79 -34.44 16.71
C VAL A 673 -38.96 -33.23 17.64
N ILE A 674 -39.96 -33.26 18.53
CA ILE A 674 -40.20 -32.21 19.53
C ILE A 674 -39.09 -32.19 20.59
N VAL A 675 -38.66 -33.37 21.06
CA VAL A 675 -37.49 -33.52 21.94
C VAL A 675 -36.23 -32.92 21.32
N GLN A 676 -35.90 -33.28 20.07
CA GLN A 676 -34.69 -32.80 19.43
C GLN A 676 -34.73 -31.28 19.19
N ARG A 677 -35.86 -30.70 18.77
CA ARG A 677 -35.96 -29.23 18.62
C ARG A 677 -35.72 -28.48 19.93
N ARG A 678 -36.22 -28.99 21.06
CA ARG A 678 -35.97 -28.37 22.37
C ARG A 678 -34.50 -28.48 22.79
N ILE A 679 -33.84 -29.61 22.49
CA ILE A 679 -32.39 -29.76 22.68
C ILE A 679 -31.63 -28.76 21.79
N ASP A 680 -31.98 -28.67 20.50
CA ASP A 680 -31.36 -27.73 19.55
C ASP A 680 -31.51 -26.27 20.00
N GLU A 681 -32.69 -25.87 20.49
CA GLU A 681 -32.93 -24.55 21.06
C GLU A 681 -32.11 -24.28 22.34
N ALA A 682 -32.03 -25.25 23.25
CA ALA A 682 -31.25 -25.10 24.48
C ALA A 682 -29.75 -25.00 24.19
N VAL A 683 -29.25 -25.83 23.26
CA VAL A 683 -27.87 -25.80 22.77
C VAL A 683 -27.59 -24.49 22.01
N ALA A 684 -28.55 -23.93 21.26
CA ALA A 684 -28.42 -22.62 20.64
C ALA A 684 -28.24 -21.50 21.68
N ARG A 685 -29.11 -21.43 22.70
CA ARG A 685 -29.03 -20.47 23.82
C ARG A 685 -27.72 -20.63 24.62
N LEU A 686 -27.23 -21.86 24.79
CA LEU A 686 -25.94 -22.14 25.42
C LEU A 686 -24.77 -21.65 24.55
N ASN A 687 -24.81 -21.89 23.24
CA ASN A 687 -23.81 -21.38 22.30
C ASN A 687 -23.82 -19.85 22.17
N GLU A 688 -24.91 -19.17 22.53
CA GLU A 688 -24.95 -17.72 22.71
C GLU A 688 -24.23 -17.29 23.99
N LYS A 689 -24.56 -17.90 25.14
CA LYS A 689 -23.84 -17.67 26.41
C LYS A 689 -22.33 -17.95 26.30
N GLN A 690 -21.92 -18.97 25.54
CA GLN A 690 -20.50 -19.24 25.28
C GLN A 690 -19.82 -18.06 24.56
N LYS A 691 -20.47 -17.45 23.55
CA LYS A 691 -19.94 -16.29 22.82
C LYS A 691 -19.87 -15.03 23.70
N GLU A 692 -20.86 -14.82 24.56
CA GLU A 692 -20.85 -13.72 25.54
C GLU A 692 -19.71 -13.89 26.54
N TRP A 693 -19.51 -15.10 27.07
CA TRP A 693 -18.43 -15.39 28.00
C TRP A 693 -17.04 -15.25 27.35
N ASP A 694 -16.87 -15.69 26.10
CA ASP A 694 -15.65 -15.45 25.32
C ASP A 694 -15.39 -13.95 25.08
N LEU A 695 -16.44 -13.15 24.86
CA LEU A 695 -16.32 -11.70 24.72
C LEU A 695 -15.88 -11.05 26.05
N GLN A 696 -16.49 -11.43 27.18
CA GLN A 696 -16.09 -10.97 28.52
C GLN A 696 -14.65 -11.39 28.84
N ARG A 697 -14.25 -12.63 28.56
CA ARG A 697 -12.87 -13.14 28.74
C ARG A 697 -11.87 -12.29 27.94
N ARG A 698 -12.18 -11.95 26.69
CA ARG A 698 -11.34 -11.07 25.84
C ARG A 698 -11.26 -9.64 26.39
N GLN A 699 -12.36 -9.07 26.88
CA GLN A 699 -12.40 -7.76 27.51
C GLN A 699 -11.54 -7.73 28.79
N ASN A 700 -11.67 -8.73 29.67
CA ASN A 700 -10.89 -8.86 30.89
C ASN A 700 -9.39 -8.99 30.59
N ILE A 701 -9.00 -9.85 29.63
CA ILE A 701 -7.60 -9.98 29.18
C ILE A 701 -7.06 -8.63 28.64
N ALA A 702 -7.88 -7.85 27.93
CA ALA A 702 -7.48 -6.51 27.46
C ALA A 702 -7.32 -5.53 28.64
N ALA A 703 -8.25 -5.52 29.61
CA ALA A 703 -8.19 -4.67 30.79
C ALA A 703 -6.95 -4.96 31.65
N THR A 704 -6.63 -6.24 31.93
CA THR A 704 -5.41 -6.62 32.66
C THR A 704 -4.14 -6.22 31.90
N ARG A 705 -4.11 -6.35 30.57
CA ARG A 705 -2.98 -5.87 29.75
C ARG A 705 -2.81 -4.36 29.86
N ILE A 706 -3.90 -3.59 29.86
CA ILE A 706 -3.89 -2.13 30.03
C ILE A 706 -3.38 -1.75 31.44
N GLN A 707 -3.91 -2.37 32.50
CA GLN A 707 -3.44 -2.17 33.87
C GLN A 707 -1.94 -2.47 34.03
N MET A 708 -1.45 -3.57 33.43
CA MET A 708 -0.02 -3.91 33.44
C MET A 708 0.84 -2.91 32.67
N MET A 709 0.35 -2.33 31.57
CA MET A 709 1.04 -1.23 30.88
C MET A 709 1.10 0.04 31.75
N PHE A 710 0.05 0.38 32.50
CA PHE A 710 0.08 1.49 33.45
C PHE A 710 1.08 1.23 34.60
N ARG A 711 1.08 0.04 35.21
CA ARG A 711 2.07 -0.35 36.23
C ARG A 711 3.50 -0.30 35.68
N CYS A 712 3.73 -0.75 34.43
CA CYS A 712 5.03 -0.63 33.77
C CYS A 712 5.43 0.84 33.48
N ARG A 713 4.47 1.73 33.21
CA ARG A 713 4.73 3.17 33.05
C ARG A 713 5.10 3.80 34.39
N GLN A 714 4.38 3.50 35.46
CA GLN A 714 4.71 3.94 36.82
C GLN A 714 6.11 3.45 37.24
N ALA A 715 6.43 2.17 37.05
CA ALA A 715 7.73 1.60 37.36
C ALA A 715 8.90 2.17 36.51
N ARG A 716 8.62 2.76 35.34
CA ARG A 716 9.61 3.53 34.58
C ARG A 716 9.76 4.95 35.09
N LEU A 717 8.65 5.61 35.45
CA LEU A 717 8.66 6.96 36.01
C LEU A 717 9.38 6.98 37.37
N THR A 718 9.12 6.05 38.27
CA THR A 718 9.83 5.96 39.57
C THR A 718 11.31 5.66 39.39
N LYS A 719 11.70 4.79 38.43
CA LYS A 719 13.11 4.56 38.09
C LYS A 719 13.79 5.79 37.47
N ALA A 720 13.09 6.57 36.65
CA ALA A 720 13.60 7.83 36.13
C ALA A 720 13.75 8.89 37.24
N PHE A 721 12.82 8.94 38.19
CA PHE A 721 12.88 9.83 39.35
C PHE A 721 14.05 9.48 40.28
N ALA A 722 14.26 8.19 40.56
CA ALA A 722 15.40 7.70 41.33
C ALA A 722 16.75 7.96 40.63
N ALA A 723 16.80 7.82 39.30
CA ALA A 723 17.99 8.18 38.52
C ALA A 723 18.25 9.69 38.53
N GLY A 724 17.19 10.51 38.47
CA GLY A 724 17.28 11.97 38.59
C GLY A 724 17.84 12.41 39.95
N TYR A 725 17.34 11.81 41.05
CA TYR A 725 17.86 12.03 42.40
C TYR A 725 19.32 11.61 42.57
N ALA A 726 19.74 10.52 41.92
CA ALA A 726 21.13 10.09 41.91
C ALA A 726 22.06 11.07 41.15
N SER A 727 21.53 11.86 40.22
CA SER A 727 22.26 12.91 39.50
C SER A 727 22.21 14.31 40.14
N SER A 728 21.55 14.46 41.31
CA SER A 728 21.44 15.73 42.03
C SER A 728 22.14 15.74 43.39
N MET A 729 22.98 14.75 43.68
CA MET A 729 23.91 14.76 44.81
C MET A 729 25.28 15.32 44.37
N PRO A 730 25.94 16.19 45.16
CA PRO A 730 27.32 16.58 44.91
C PRO A 730 28.29 15.41 45.17
N GLU A 731 29.47 15.45 44.55
CA GLU A 731 30.48 14.39 44.68
C GLU A 731 31.19 14.41 46.05
N GLU A 732 30.65 13.67 47.02
CA GLU A 732 31.46 13.20 48.15
C GLU A 732 32.27 11.94 47.79
N LYS A 733 33.48 11.85 48.34
CA LYS A 733 34.49 10.85 47.95
C LYS A 733 34.06 9.42 48.31
N PRO A 734 34.35 8.41 47.47
CA PRO A 734 33.82 7.05 47.63
C PRO A 734 34.46 6.29 48.80
N THR A 735 33.89 6.43 49.99
CA THR A 735 34.16 5.51 51.11
C THR A 735 33.55 4.13 50.81
N LYS A 736 34.32 3.06 51.07
CA LYS A 736 33.97 1.68 50.66
C LYS A 736 32.87 1.05 51.53
N ILE A 737 31.61 1.41 51.28
CA ILE A 737 30.46 0.70 51.87
C ILE A 737 30.20 -0.60 51.10
N LYS A 738 30.51 -1.76 51.71
CA LYS A 738 30.19 -3.09 51.17
C LYS A 738 28.72 -3.45 51.40
N SER A 739 27.84 -3.12 50.46
CA SER A 739 26.43 -3.55 50.47
C SER A 739 26.28 -5.02 50.03
N ASN A 740 26.20 -5.95 50.99
CA ASN A 740 26.01 -7.38 50.76
C ASN A 740 24.56 -7.74 50.37
N VAL A 741 24.10 -7.29 49.20
CA VAL A 741 22.75 -7.60 48.68
C VAL A 741 22.70 -9.03 48.10
N LYS A 742 22.29 -10.00 48.91
CA LYS A 742 22.02 -11.39 48.44
C LYS A 742 20.61 -11.50 47.85
N ILE A 743 20.50 -11.45 46.52
CA ILE A 743 19.26 -11.78 45.80
C ILE A 743 19.12 -13.31 45.71
N GLY A 744 18.28 -13.89 46.57
CA GLY A 744 17.93 -15.31 46.55
C GLY A 744 16.57 -15.56 45.90
N VAL A 745 16.53 -16.31 44.79
CA VAL A 745 15.27 -16.71 44.15
C VAL A 745 14.98 -18.17 44.46
N LYS A 746 13.89 -18.44 45.20
CA LYS A 746 13.32 -19.77 45.37
C LYS A 746 11.80 -19.68 45.36
N HIS A 747 11.15 -20.53 44.54
CA HIS A 747 9.70 -20.65 44.40
C HIS A 747 8.95 -19.33 44.09
N GLY A 748 9.29 -18.68 42.97
CA GLY A 748 8.43 -17.71 42.27
C GLY A 748 8.41 -16.28 42.84
N CYS A 749 8.45 -16.10 44.16
CA CYS A 749 8.47 -14.79 44.79
C CYS A 749 9.90 -14.23 44.91
N CYS A 750 10.06 -12.93 44.61
CA CYS A 750 11.31 -12.21 44.75
C CYS A 750 11.22 -11.28 45.97
N TRP A 751 12.05 -11.53 46.99
CA TRP A 751 12.06 -10.75 48.23
C TRP A 751 13.27 -9.81 48.24
N ILE A 752 13.04 -8.56 48.64
CA ILE A 752 14.09 -7.59 48.98
C ILE A 752 13.93 -7.31 50.48
N VAL A 753 15.03 -7.43 51.23
CA VAL A 753 15.07 -7.14 52.67
C VAL A 753 16.16 -6.10 52.90
N ASP A 754 15.78 -4.82 52.81
CA ASP A 754 16.66 -3.73 53.19
C ASP A 754 16.63 -3.56 54.71
N LYS A 755 17.75 -3.91 55.36
CA LYS A 755 17.97 -3.67 56.79
C LYS A 755 18.57 -2.28 56.99
N PHE A 756 17.73 -1.24 56.98
CA PHE A 756 18.14 0.06 57.50
C PHE A 756 18.28 0.01 59.02
N HIS A 757 19.32 0.67 59.54
CA HIS A 757 19.47 0.99 60.96
C HIS A 757 19.59 2.51 61.08
N SER A 758 18.46 3.17 61.31
CA SER A 758 18.39 4.56 61.78
C SER A 758 18.17 4.57 63.29
N ARG A 759 18.80 5.52 64.00
CA ARG A 759 18.58 5.73 65.43
C ARG A 759 17.35 6.61 65.66
N ASN A 760 16.49 6.16 66.57
CA ASN A 760 15.35 6.85 67.19
C ASN A 760 14.13 7.21 66.31
N PRO A 761 12.93 7.34 66.91
CA PRO A 761 11.69 7.01 66.20
C PRO A 761 10.55 8.03 66.34
N ILE A 762 9.91 8.43 65.24
CA ILE A 762 8.57 9.04 65.28
C ILE A 762 7.65 8.36 64.25
N SER A 763 6.47 7.97 64.75
CA SER A 763 5.31 7.39 64.09
C SER A 763 5.12 7.65 62.58
N THR A 764 4.95 6.58 61.80
CA THR A 764 3.68 6.34 61.07
C THR A 764 3.58 4.88 60.60
N ALA A 765 2.35 4.35 60.49
CA ALA A 765 2.11 2.92 60.30
C ALA A 765 2.37 2.44 58.85
N SER A 766 3.07 1.31 58.70
CA SER A 766 3.22 0.61 57.42
C SER A 766 2.08 -0.40 57.22
N THR A 767 1.02 0.00 56.51
CA THR A 767 -0.14 -0.88 56.24
C THR A 767 0.24 -2.02 55.27
N LEU A 768 0.32 -3.23 55.81
CA LEU A 768 0.79 -4.43 55.10
C LEU A 768 -0.29 -5.03 54.18
N PHE A 769 -0.52 -4.42 53.01
CA PHE A 769 -1.45 -4.97 52.01
C PHE A 769 -0.87 -6.20 51.29
N ILE A 770 -1.13 -7.39 51.87
CA ILE A 770 -0.99 -8.67 51.16
C ILE A 770 -2.15 -8.80 50.17
N LEU A 771 -1.84 -8.73 48.87
CA LEU A 771 -2.76 -9.19 47.82
C LEU A 771 -2.54 -10.68 47.58
N ASP A 772 -3.33 -11.49 48.27
CA ASP A 772 -3.37 -12.95 48.14
C ASP A 772 -4.28 -13.30 46.95
N ASP A 773 -3.71 -13.83 45.85
CA ASP A 773 -4.42 -14.21 44.62
C ASP A 773 -5.27 -15.49 44.84
N ARG A 774 -6.32 -15.38 45.66
CA ARG A 774 -7.26 -16.49 45.91
C ARG A 774 -8.44 -16.47 44.94
N LEU A 775 -8.54 -17.58 44.20
CA LEU A 775 -9.74 -18.00 43.50
C LEU A 775 -10.91 -18.19 44.49
N PRO A 776 -12.17 -17.98 44.08
CA PRO A 776 -13.32 -18.44 44.85
C PRO A 776 -13.32 -19.98 44.91
N TYR A 777 -13.53 -20.54 46.09
CA TYR A 777 -13.72 -21.97 46.28
C TYR A 777 -15.05 -22.42 45.67
N TYR A 778 -15.03 -23.53 44.93
CA TYR A 778 -16.05 -24.58 45.11
C TYR A 778 -15.36 -25.78 45.73
N GLY A 779 -15.94 -26.31 46.81
CA GLY A 779 -15.26 -27.27 47.67
C GLY A 779 -15.55 -28.72 47.30
N THR A 780 -14.57 -29.58 47.52
CA THR A 780 -14.81 -30.99 47.90
C THR A 780 -13.69 -31.42 48.84
N LYS A 781 -14.04 -32.14 49.91
CA LYS A 781 -13.06 -32.68 50.87
C LYS A 781 -12.26 -33.79 50.20
N TYR A 782 -10.99 -33.95 50.54
CA TYR A 782 -10.41 -35.25 50.96
C TYR A 782 -9.08 -35.03 51.72
N MET A 783 -8.52 -36.11 52.26
CA MET A 783 -7.68 -36.09 53.47
C MET A 783 -6.22 -35.68 53.27
N VAL A 784 -5.64 -35.16 54.35
CA VAL A 784 -4.19 -35.02 54.55
C VAL A 784 -3.58 -36.40 54.80
N VAL A 785 -2.50 -36.73 54.08
CA VAL A 785 -1.49 -37.68 54.54
C VAL A 785 -0.12 -37.01 54.39
N HIS A 786 0.54 -36.76 55.51
CA HIS A 786 1.95 -36.36 55.53
C HIS A 786 2.82 -37.60 55.32
N HIS A 787 3.76 -37.56 54.38
CA HIS A 787 5.03 -38.27 54.57
C HIS A 787 6.21 -37.44 54.06
N ARG A 788 7.18 -37.22 54.94
CA ARG A 788 8.54 -36.82 54.56
C ARG A 788 9.27 -38.07 54.09
N TYR A 789 10.06 -37.97 53.02
CA TYR A 789 11.29 -38.77 52.91
C TYR A 789 12.40 -38.01 52.20
N VAL A 790 13.62 -38.19 52.69
CA VAL A 790 14.86 -37.67 52.10
C VAL A 790 15.88 -38.81 52.11
N PRO A 791 16.44 -39.14 50.95
CA PRO A 791 17.89 -39.35 50.82
C PRO A 791 18.44 -38.38 49.74
N ALA A 792 19.55 -37.66 49.87
CA ALA A 792 20.81 -37.82 50.62
C ALA A 792 21.81 -38.81 50.00
N ARG A 793 23.01 -38.28 49.68
CA ARG A 793 24.31 -38.96 49.47
C ARG A 793 24.49 -39.75 48.15
N ARG A 794 25.70 -39.85 47.56
CA ARG A 794 26.98 -39.08 47.62
C ARG A 794 27.95 -39.65 46.55
N ILE A 795 29.08 -38.99 46.27
CA ILE A 795 30.25 -39.49 45.50
C ILE A 795 29.95 -39.58 43.98
N VAL A 796 30.88 -39.27 43.06
CA VAL A 796 32.28 -38.81 43.20
C VAL A 796 32.34 -37.31 43.48
#